data_AF-A0A9P3ZRN4-F1
#
_entry.id   AF-A0A9P3ZRN4-F1
#
_cell.length_a   1.000
_cell.length_b   1.000
_cell.length_c   1.000
_cell.angle_alpha   90.00
_cell.angle_beta   90.00
_cell.angle_gamma   90.00
#
_symmetry.space_group_name_H-M   'P 1'
#
loop_
_entity.id
_entity.type
_entity.pdbx_description
1 polymer ?
#
loop_
_entity_poly.entity_id
_entity_poly.type
_entity_poly.pdbx_seq_one_letter_code
_entity_poly.pdbx_strand_id
1 'polypeptide(L)'
;MKLMPCLIAVVAGLAGLGHSQTPDGDIDGRSIVLPQRRVIPPVNRTVRQPVTLEKVNALVRVNGRSAQTTLELSVHNGGNVPTEAELVLPVPEGVVVKGFYYGDGKACWQASLMPADEARRLYDRIVARRLDPALLEFAGFGAIRSSVFPVPAKSSVKLGVVYEQLLTPVDGRLDYVLPRTEALSGHAAWSMRVEISPGTEGIGNVFTPSHPMERHRLKDETLVLTLAEEKMSPGPFRLSWMESAAKKGEAFYGPDISVYAAPDAENGRNGYFLAMIGKDSPGNEKQIRRELTLVLDRSGSMRGEKLASMKEAAKQIISGLNPGERFNIITYNEGVNLFEAAPVEKNAATEKAAHAWLDAVVARGGTNIHEALATALAQPSREGMLPVVLFLTDGLPTIGRTSEKSIASLAGEGNREGRRIFTIGVGEDVNAPLLRRMAEISGGLPSYVLSGENLELKLAQVFRQLYGPVFRNVRYSVCSLDGREQPGRVQDAIPSGRLPDIYSGAPAVLAGRYVGTSPFLLKGTCLDRSNREQSFSVVVAPERISSVKDDFTARMWAARKIGSLETALMDMGADPAHTGVLGNDPRTRELVEEIMQLSRDFGILSSAASFFADDGSSAPWRGESVSPSSSRFRDYGRVMQESREGLGSIALQRNAVEKKRELSVNKFNRQMDKHGRSVSFEGTAQIAQNGYFNQNGVWMENTVLRTPDKESPVRTVQVGTPEYAAVADKLISTNRQGLLALDGSVMIRLDGETVLMQNSFP
;
A
#
# COMPACT_ATOMS: atom_id res chain seq x y z
N MET A 1 28.15 39.00 -38.25
CA MET A 1 28.78 39.10 -39.58
C MET A 1 30.00 38.18 -39.60
N LYS A 2 29.93 37.12 -40.44
CA LYS A 2 31.03 36.23 -40.94
C LYS A 2 31.85 35.42 -39.92
N LEU A 3 32.31 34.19 -40.16
CA LEU A 3 31.99 33.01 -41.01
C LEU A 3 33.08 31.96 -40.67
N MET A 4 32.73 30.67 -40.64
CA MET A 4 33.62 29.49 -40.60
C MET A 4 34.62 29.44 -41.80
N PRO A 5 35.71 28.63 -41.73
CA PRO A 5 35.72 27.24 -42.28
C PRO A 5 36.57 26.24 -41.43
N CYS A 6 36.18 24.97 -41.22
CA CYS A 6 36.27 23.76 -42.09
C CYS A 6 37.67 23.37 -42.58
N LEU A 7 38.20 22.20 -42.15
CA LEU A 7 38.60 21.11 -43.07
C LEU A 7 38.80 19.75 -42.36
N ILE A 8 38.44 18.70 -43.11
CA ILE A 8 38.35 17.27 -42.82
C ILE A 8 39.60 16.55 -43.38
N ALA A 9 40.01 15.42 -42.79
CA ALA A 9 40.64 14.34 -43.55
C ALA A 9 40.35 12.95 -42.94
N VAL A 10 39.86 12.05 -43.79
CA VAL A 10 39.58 10.61 -43.59
C VAL A 10 40.52 9.84 -44.50
N VAL A 11 41.08 8.70 -44.05
CA VAL A 11 41.50 7.59 -44.93
C VAL A 11 41.19 6.25 -44.25
N ALA A 12 40.69 5.30 -45.04
CA ALA A 12 40.19 3.99 -44.69
C ALA A 12 41.03 2.85 -45.31
N GLY A 13 40.88 1.63 -44.75
CA GLY A 13 41.15 0.31 -45.39
C GLY A 13 42.48 -0.36 -44.98
N LEU A 14 42.62 -1.69 -44.82
CA LEU A 14 41.74 -2.85 -45.07
C LEU A 14 42.38 -4.14 -44.48
N ALA A 15 41.54 -5.00 -43.88
CA ALA A 15 41.52 -6.48 -43.79
C ALA A 15 42.74 -7.37 -43.42
N GLY A 16 42.49 -8.34 -42.51
CA GLY A 16 42.87 -9.75 -42.73
C GLY A 16 43.32 -10.67 -41.57
N LEU A 17 42.35 -11.32 -40.90
CA LEU A 17 42.34 -12.71 -40.34
C LEU A 17 43.24 -13.16 -39.14
N GLY A 18 42.59 -13.68 -38.08
CA GLY A 18 42.93 -14.98 -37.49
C GLY A 18 43.25 -15.12 -35.98
N HIS A 19 42.22 -15.39 -35.16
CA HIS A 19 42.19 -16.22 -33.93
C HIS A 19 43.08 -15.95 -32.69
N SER A 20 42.43 -15.47 -31.62
CA SER A 20 42.13 -16.21 -30.36
C SER A 20 42.48 -15.53 -29.02
N GLN A 21 41.46 -15.56 -28.15
CA GLN A 21 41.43 -15.45 -26.68
C GLN A 21 41.47 -14.06 -26.01
N THR A 22 40.25 -13.53 -25.82
CA THR A 22 39.86 -12.73 -24.65
C THR A 22 39.73 -13.62 -23.40
N PRO A 23 40.00 -13.07 -22.21
CA PRO A 23 39.21 -13.33 -21.04
C PRO A 23 38.42 -12.06 -20.66
N ASP A 24 37.11 -12.12 -20.88
CA ASP A 24 36.11 -11.31 -20.18
C ASP A 24 36.13 -11.64 -18.68
N GLY A 25 35.87 -10.64 -17.85
CA GLY A 25 35.76 -10.81 -16.40
C GLY A 25 35.35 -9.53 -15.68
N ASP A 26 34.25 -8.92 -16.15
CA ASP A 26 33.52 -7.89 -15.42
C ASP A 26 32.94 -8.51 -14.14
N ILE A 27 33.36 -8.02 -12.97
CA ILE A 27 32.79 -8.39 -11.67
C ILE A 27 32.05 -7.16 -11.15
N ASP A 28 30.89 -6.89 -11.76
CA ASP A 28 29.84 -6.09 -11.13
C ASP A 28 28.72 -7.04 -10.70
N GLY A 29 28.41 -7.03 -9.40
CA GLY A 29 27.53 -8.03 -8.82
C GLY A 29 27.63 -8.13 -7.31
N ARG A 30 26.95 -7.23 -6.60
CA ARG A 30 26.42 -7.50 -5.25
C ARG A 30 25.04 -6.87 -5.06
N SER A 31 24.01 -7.59 -5.51
CA SER A 31 22.66 -7.54 -4.94
C SER A 31 22.62 -8.37 -3.64
N ILE A 32 21.96 -7.91 -2.57
CA ILE A 32 21.32 -8.79 -1.59
C ILE A 32 19.96 -8.19 -1.14
N VAL A 33 18.96 -9.07 -1.19
CA VAL A 33 17.54 -9.00 -0.81
C VAL A 33 17.31 -8.82 0.70
N LEU A 34 16.19 -8.21 1.11
CA LEU A 34 15.55 -8.50 2.40
C LEU A 34 14.14 -9.10 2.24
N PRO A 35 13.99 -10.43 2.40
CA PRO A 35 12.73 -11.07 2.73
C PRO A 35 12.51 -11.04 4.24
N GLN A 36 11.26 -11.00 4.72
CA GLN A 36 10.96 -11.24 6.15
C GLN A 36 11.17 -12.70 6.60
N ARG A 37 11.87 -13.52 5.82
CA ARG A 37 12.65 -14.67 6.28
C ARG A 37 14.03 -14.63 5.61
N ARG A 38 15.10 -14.56 6.40
CA ARG A 38 16.48 -14.73 5.92
C ARG A 38 16.61 -16.04 5.14
N VAL A 39 16.68 -15.99 3.83
CA VAL A 39 17.44 -16.95 3.03
C VAL A 39 18.76 -16.27 2.74
N ILE A 40 19.86 -16.80 3.27
CA ILE A 40 21.21 -16.37 2.89
C ILE A 40 21.38 -16.79 1.42
N PRO A 41 21.47 -15.89 0.44
CA PRO A 41 21.90 -16.30 -0.89
C PRO A 41 23.36 -16.74 -0.77
N PRO A 42 23.74 -17.93 -1.27
CA PRO A 42 25.14 -18.31 -1.29
C PRO A 42 25.93 -17.29 -2.12
N VAL A 43 26.96 -16.72 -1.50
CA VAL A 43 27.90 -15.77 -2.10
C VAL A 43 28.50 -16.40 -3.38
N ASN A 44 28.51 -15.64 -4.49
CA ASN A 44 29.18 -15.97 -5.75
C ASN A 44 28.80 -17.30 -6.43
N ARG A 45 27.49 -17.52 -6.63
CA ARG A 45 27.01 -18.22 -7.83
C ARG A 45 25.96 -17.35 -8.49
N THR A 46 26.09 -17.08 -9.78
CA THR A 46 24.95 -16.72 -10.64
C THR A 46 23.96 -17.87 -10.56
N VAL A 47 23.12 -17.89 -9.51
CA VAL A 47 21.96 -18.74 -9.46
C VAL A 47 21.07 -18.17 -10.56
N ARG A 48 21.16 -18.74 -11.77
CA ARG A 48 20.17 -18.50 -12.82
C ARG A 48 18.83 -18.81 -12.17
N GLN A 49 18.07 -17.77 -11.82
CA GLN A 49 16.68 -17.96 -11.49
C GLN A 49 16.07 -18.60 -12.73
N PRO A 50 15.50 -19.82 -12.63
CA PRO A 50 15.00 -20.51 -13.79
C PRO A 50 13.82 -19.75 -14.41
N VAL A 51 13.14 -18.91 -13.62
CA VAL A 51 12.03 -18.07 -14.05
C VAL A 51 12.48 -16.64 -14.32
N THR A 52 12.13 -16.12 -15.49
CA THR A 52 12.43 -14.75 -15.94
C THR A 52 11.19 -14.13 -16.56
N LEU A 53 11.06 -12.80 -16.46
CA LEU A 53 10.04 -12.07 -17.21
C LEU A 53 10.39 -12.04 -18.71
N GLU A 54 9.47 -12.47 -19.55
CA GLU A 54 9.63 -12.58 -21.01
C GLU A 54 8.99 -11.40 -21.75
N LYS A 55 7.80 -10.96 -21.32
CA LYS A 55 7.05 -9.90 -22.01
C LYS A 55 6.18 -9.11 -21.04
N VAL A 56 6.05 -7.81 -21.29
CA VAL A 56 5.12 -6.92 -20.59
C VAL A 56 4.25 -6.18 -21.60
N ASN A 57 2.93 -6.29 -21.45
CA ASN A 57 1.97 -5.51 -22.23
C ASN A 57 1.21 -4.57 -21.29
N ALA A 58 1.34 -3.27 -21.51
CA ALA A 58 0.64 -2.24 -20.76
C ALA A 58 -0.43 -1.58 -21.61
N LEU A 59 -1.69 -1.69 -21.19
CA LEU A 59 -2.81 -0.98 -21.80
C LEU A 59 -3.35 0.04 -20.81
N VAL A 60 -3.29 1.32 -21.18
CA VAL A 60 -3.77 2.42 -20.36
C VAL A 60 -4.98 3.05 -21.05
N ARG A 61 -6.11 3.13 -20.37
CA ARG A 61 -7.30 3.83 -20.85
C ARG A 61 -7.62 4.98 -19.92
N VAL A 62 -7.65 6.18 -20.48
CA VAL A 62 -7.92 7.42 -19.75
C VAL A 62 -9.27 7.96 -20.20
N ASN A 63 -10.20 8.05 -19.24
CA ASN A 63 -11.52 8.63 -19.44
C ASN A 63 -11.74 9.74 -18.40
N GLY A 64 -11.74 10.99 -18.86
CA GLY A 64 -11.68 12.17 -17.99
C GLY A 64 -10.43 12.13 -17.12
N ARG A 65 -10.62 12.09 -15.79
CA ARG A 65 -9.53 11.99 -14.80
C ARG A 65 -9.33 10.58 -14.25
N SER A 66 -10.01 9.57 -14.78
CA SER A 66 -9.80 8.17 -14.42
C SER A 66 -8.82 7.52 -15.41
N ALA A 67 -7.74 6.94 -14.89
CA ALA A 67 -6.77 6.17 -15.67
C ALA A 67 -6.82 4.70 -15.23
N GLN A 68 -7.32 3.83 -16.09
CA GLN A 68 -7.28 2.39 -15.90
C GLN A 68 -6.05 1.82 -16.59
N THR A 69 -5.26 1.03 -15.87
CA THR A 69 -4.09 0.32 -16.40
C THR A 69 -4.30 -1.17 -16.29
N THR A 70 -4.11 -1.87 -17.40
CA THR A 70 -4.01 -3.33 -17.47
C THR A 70 -2.57 -3.70 -17.78
N LEU A 71 -1.93 -4.43 -16.87
CA LEU A 71 -0.59 -4.99 -17.05
C LEU A 71 -0.71 -6.50 -17.26
N GLU A 72 -0.31 -6.98 -18.43
CA GLU A 72 -0.14 -8.41 -18.70
C GLU A 72 1.36 -8.75 -18.72
N LEU A 73 1.75 -9.68 -17.86
CA LEU A 73 3.12 -10.05 -17.57
C LEU A 73 3.30 -11.52 -17.96
N SER A 74 4.15 -11.78 -18.93
CA SER A 74 4.52 -13.14 -19.35
C SER A 74 5.80 -13.56 -18.64
N VAL A 75 5.70 -14.62 -17.86
CA VAL A 75 6.76 -15.14 -17.00
C VAL A 75 7.18 -16.51 -17.55
N HIS A 76 8.45 -16.64 -17.96
CA HIS A 76 9.00 -17.84 -18.61
C HIS A 76 9.93 -18.61 -17.67
N ASN A 77 9.72 -19.91 -17.55
CA ASN A 77 10.63 -20.80 -16.83
C ASN A 77 11.59 -21.51 -17.82
N GLY A 78 12.81 -21.00 -17.94
CA GLY A 78 13.89 -21.62 -18.71
C GLY A 78 14.53 -22.84 -18.03
N GLY A 79 14.12 -23.19 -16.80
CA GLY A 79 14.56 -24.38 -16.09
C GLY A 79 13.92 -25.68 -16.61
N ASN A 80 14.39 -26.81 -16.06
CA ASN A 80 13.88 -28.15 -16.38
C ASN A 80 12.87 -28.66 -15.34
N VAL A 81 12.54 -27.85 -14.33
CA VAL A 81 11.66 -28.22 -13.21
C VAL A 81 10.61 -27.12 -13.03
N PRO A 82 9.33 -27.47 -12.79
CA PRO A 82 8.31 -26.49 -12.41
C PRO A 82 8.77 -25.69 -11.19
N THR A 83 8.69 -24.36 -11.28
CA THR A 83 9.21 -23.45 -10.25
C THR A 83 8.17 -22.38 -9.91
N GLU A 84 8.15 -21.94 -8.67
CA GLU A 84 7.35 -20.80 -8.21
C GLU A 84 7.92 -19.49 -8.74
N ALA A 85 7.04 -18.57 -9.11
CA ALA A 85 7.41 -17.22 -9.48
C ALA A 85 6.73 -16.21 -8.56
N GLU A 86 7.55 -15.38 -7.92
CA GLU A 86 7.09 -14.22 -7.16
C GLU A 86 7.50 -12.94 -7.89
N LEU A 87 6.56 -12.02 -8.04
CA LEU A 87 6.77 -10.73 -8.66
C LEU A 87 6.24 -9.62 -7.76
N VAL A 88 7.09 -8.64 -7.47
CA VAL A 88 6.70 -7.42 -6.77
C VAL A 88 6.60 -6.29 -7.78
N LEU A 89 5.41 -5.69 -7.86
CA LEU A 89 5.09 -4.65 -8.83
C LEU A 89 4.85 -3.33 -8.09
N PRO A 90 5.58 -2.25 -8.44
CA PRO A 90 5.26 -0.93 -7.95
C PRO A 90 3.98 -0.44 -8.62
N VAL A 91 3.11 0.20 -7.85
CA VAL A 91 1.88 0.81 -8.30
C VAL A 91 1.83 2.27 -7.83
N PRO A 92 1.17 3.18 -8.58
CA PRO A 92 1.00 4.56 -8.14
C PRO A 92 0.30 4.66 -6.78
N GLU A 93 0.58 5.74 -6.06
CA GLU A 93 -0.15 6.05 -4.82
C GLU A 93 -1.64 6.32 -5.12
N GLY A 94 -2.51 5.86 -4.22
CA GLY A 94 -3.96 6.05 -4.35
C GLY A 94 -4.62 5.21 -5.44
N VAL A 95 -3.94 4.20 -5.95
CA VAL A 95 -4.48 3.26 -6.94
C VAL A 95 -5.53 2.32 -6.31
N VAL A 96 -6.50 1.90 -7.11
CA VAL A 96 -7.49 0.87 -6.79
C VAL A 96 -7.21 -0.36 -7.65
N VAL A 97 -6.65 -1.41 -7.06
CA VAL A 97 -6.42 -2.68 -7.76
C VAL A 97 -7.72 -3.47 -7.76
N LYS A 98 -8.27 -3.74 -8.94
CA LYS A 98 -9.64 -4.28 -9.12
C LYS A 98 -9.71 -5.61 -9.86
N GLY A 99 -8.57 -6.16 -10.28
CA GLY A 99 -8.57 -7.40 -11.03
C GLY A 99 -7.20 -8.07 -11.03
N PHE A 100 -7.25 -9.38 -10.90
CA PHE A 100 -6.13 -10.27 -11.09
C PHE A 100 -6.60 -11.48 -11.92
N TYR A 101 -5.83 -11.84 -12.94
CA TYR A 101 -6.05 -13.05 -13.70
C TYR A 101 -4.75 -13.79 -13.96
N TYR A 102 -4.85 -15.09 -14.11
CA TYR A 102 -3.73 -15.99 -14.34
C TYR A 102 -4.09 -16.92 -15.50
N GLY A 103 -3.12 -17.30 -16.32
CA GLY A 103 -3.36 -18.21 -17.44
C GLY A 103 -2.10 -18.80 -18.04
N ASP A 104 -2.26 -19.93 -18.72
CA ASP A 104 -1.20 -20.63 -19.45
C ASP A 104 -1.21 -20.30 -20.97
N GLY A 105 -2.04 -19.33 -21.37
CA GLY A 105 -2.26 -18.93 -22.76
C GLY A 105 -3.36 -19.72 -23.49
N LYS A 106 -3.87 -20.82 -22.91
CA LYS A 106 -5.02 -21.59 -23.41
C LYS A 106 -6.27 -21.36 -22.58
N ALA A 107 -6.11 -21.24 -21.26
CA ALA A 107 -7.16 -20.86 -20.32
C ALA A 107 -6.73 -19.61 -19.53
N CYS A 108 -7.72 -18.85 -19.04
CA CYS A 108 -7.53 -17.69 -18.20
C CYS A 108 -8.50 -17.77 -17.04
N TRP A 109 -7.98 -17.83 -15.82
CA TRP A 109 -8.75 -17.91 -14.59
C TRP A 109 -8.76 -16.54 -13.93
N GLN A 110 -9.97 -16.05 -13.63
CA GLN A 110 -10.16 -14.81 -12.90
C GLN A 110 -10.09 -15.09 -11.39
N ALA A 111 -9.30 -14.29 -10.68
CA ALA A 111 -9.15 -14.45 -9.25
C ALA A 111 -10.37 -13.97 -8.47
N SER A 112 -10.67 -14.67 -7.38
CA SER A 112 -11.68 -14.31 -6.39
C SER A 112 -11.06 -13.56 -5.22
N LEU A 113 -11.82 -12.64 -4.61
CA LEU A 113 -11.39 -11.92 -3.42
C LEU A 113 -11.70 -12.73 -2.16
N MET A 114 -10.71 -12.87 -1.29
CA MET A 114 -10.82 -13.58 -0.02
C MET A 114 -9.95 -12.91 1.08
N PRO A 115 -10.16 -13.25 2.36
CA PRO A 115 -9.34 -12.70 3.44
C PRO A 115 -7.84 -12.98 3.21
N ALA A 116 -6.97 -11.99 3.38
CA ALA A 116 -5.55 -12.05 3.03
C ALA A 116 -4.80 -13.20 3.72
N ASP A 117 -5.00 -13.35 5.04
CA ASP A 117 -4.43 -14.46 5.82
C ASP A 117 -4.89 -15.83 5.31
N GLU A 118 -6.14 -15.93 4.87
CA GLU A 118 -6.71 -17.18 4.35
C GLU A 118 -6.18 -17.48 2.95
N ALA A 119 -6.12 -16.46 2.08
CA ALA A 119 -5.55 -16.54 0.73
C ALA A 119 -4.13 -17.08 0.76
N ARG A 120 -3.29 -16.51 1.62
CA ARG A 120 -1.89 -16.93 1.80
C ARG A 120 -1.80 -18.36 2.34
N ARG A 121 -2.58 -18.71 3.36
CA ARG A 121 -2.62 -20.08 3.90
C ARG A 121 -3.10 -21.11 2.86
N LEU A 122 -4.08 -20.75 2.04
CA LEU A 122 -4.62 -21.62 1.00
C LEU A 122 -3.60 -21.80 -0.13
N TYR A 123 -2.98 -20.70 -0.57
CA TYR A 123 -1.86 -20.71 -1.52
C TYR A 123 -0.75 -21.67 -1.06
N ASP A 124 -0.20 -21.48 0.14
CA ASP A 124 0.88 -22.31 0.68
C ASP A 124 0.48 -23.80 0.75
N ARG A 125 -0.77 -24.09 1.10
CA ARG A 125 -1.32 -25.46 1.15
C ARG A 125 -1.39 -26.10 -0.24
N ILE A 126 -1.82 -25.36 -1.25
CA ILE A 126 -1.97 -25.86 -2.63
C ILE A 126 -0.58 -26.03 -3.27
N VAL A 127 0.34 -25.10 -3.06
CA VAL A 127 1.75 -25.22 -3.48
C VAL A 127 2.40 -26.44 -2.84
N ALA A 128 2.15 -26.71 -1.57
CA ALA A 128 2.66 -27.92 -0.89
C ALA A 128 2.15 -29.23 -1.53
N ARG A 129 0.99 -29.20 -2.19
CA ARG A 129 0.43 -30.32 -2.97
C ARG A 129 0.87 -30.33 -4.43
N ARG A 130 1.71 -29.37 -4.83
CA ARG A 130 2.20 -29.17 -6.21
C ARG A 130 1.08 -28.93 -7.24
N LEU A 131 -0.02 -28.32 -6.80
CA LEU A 131 -1.11 -27.85 -7.66
C LEU A 131 -0.87 -26.39 -8.08
N ASP A 132 -1.76 -25.78 -8.85
CA ASP A 132 -1.53 -24.51 -9.54
C ASP A 132 -2.31 -23.28 -9.02
N PRO A 133 -1.90 -22.68 -7.89
CA PRO A 133 -2.51 -21.46 -7.39
C PRO A 133 -1.81 -20.19 -7.91
N ALA A 134 -2.58 -19.12 -7.98
CA ALA A 134 -2.09 -17.76 -8.13
C ALA A 134 -2.66 -16.85 -7.04
N LEU A 135 -1.83 -15.96 -6.52
CA LEU A 135 -2.17 -15.02 -5.46
C LEU A 135 -1.68 -13.63 -5.84
N LEU A 136 -2.51 -12.61 -5.62
CA LEU A 136 -2.13 -11.21 -5.65
C LEU A 136 -2.57 -10.54 -4.35
N GLU A 137 -1.63 -9.90 -3.67
CA GLU A 137 -1.82 -9.29 -2.36
C GLU A 137 -1.10 -7.95 -2.25
N PHE A 138 -1.49 -7.15 -1.26
CA PHE A 138 -0.83 -5.89 -0.97
C PHE A 138 0.52 -6.15 -0.29
N ALA A 139 1.58 -5.53 -0.80
CA ALA A 139 2.93 -5.68 -0.27
C ALA A 139 3.41 -4.46 0.53
N GLY A 140 2.53 -3.49 0.78
CA GLY A 140 2.88 -2.22 1.41
C GLY A 140 3.50 -1.22 0.43
N PHE A 141 3.64 0.05 0.85
CA PHE A 141 4.49 1.06 0.19
C PHE A 141 4.21 1.33 -1.30
N GLY A 142 2.95 1.19 -1.74
CA GLY A 142 2.63 1.33 -3.16
C GLY A 142 3.18 0.18 -3.99
N ALA A 143 3.26 -1.02 -3.43
CA ALA A 143 3.61 -2.23 -4.14
C ALA A 143 2.58 -3.33 -3.90
N ILE A 144 2.44 -4.20 -4.90
CA ILE A 144 1.65 -5.43 -4.84
C ILE A 144 2.56 -6.62 -5.14
N ARG A 145 2.29 -7.75 -4.51
CA ARG A 145 3.02 -8.99 -4.74
C ARG A 145 2.11 -10.00 -5.42
N SER A 146 2.56 -10.50 -6.56
CA SER A 146 1.97 -11.66 -7.23
C SER A 146 2.83 -12.90 -6.94
N SER A 147 2.20 -14.00 -6.55
CA SER A 147 2.83 -15.31 -6.37
C SER A 147 2.10 -16.31 -7.25
N VAL A 148 2.83 -17.07 -8.07
CA VAL A 148 2.23 -18.07 -8.96
C VAL A 148 3.06 -19.34 -8.98
N PHE A 149 2.38 -20.46 -8.85
CA PHE A 149 2.99 -21.77 -8.95
C PHE A 149 2.02 -22.71 -9.65
N PRO A 150 2.52 -23.72 -10.39
CA PRO A 150 3.86 -23.77 -10.95
C PRO A 150 3.94 -22.90 -12.21
N VAL A 151 5.10 -22.32 -12.48
CA VAL A 151 5.48 -22.00 -13.88
C VAL A 151 6.11 -23.27 -14.45
N PRO A 152 5.46 -23.97 -15.41
CA PRO A 152 5.95 -25.26 -15.89
C PRO A 152 7.32 -25.14 -16.55
N ALA A 153 8.11 -26.21 -16.52
CA ALA A 153 9.44 -26.22 -17.15
C ALA A 153 9.34 -25.88 -18.64
N LYS A 154 10.29 -25.07 -19.14
CA LYS A 154 10.37 -24.61 -20.53
C LYS A 154 9.10 -23.93 -21.06
N SER A 155 8.27 -23.41 -20.18
CA SER A 155 6.95 -22.85 -20.52
C SER A 155 6.78 -21.46 -19.91
N SER A 156 5.81 -20.72 -20.44
CA SER A 156 5.46 -19.38 -19.96
C SER A 156 4.04 -19.36 -19.38
N VAL A 157 3.86 -18.50 -18.39
CA VAL A 157 2.58 -18.19 -17.74
C VAL A 157 2.29 -16.71 -17.93
N LYS A 158 1.01 -16.36 -18.07
CA LYS A 158 0.54 -14.97 -18.09
C LYS A 158 -0.11 -14.60 -16.77
N LEU A 159 0.27 -13.44 -16.26
CA LEU A 159 -0.33 -12.79 -15.10
C LEU A 159 -0.90 -11.45 -15.55
N GLY A 160 -2.14 -11.18 -15.20
CA GLY A 160 -2.83 -9.95 -15.52
C GLY A 160 -3.21 -9.18 -14.27
N VAL A 161 -2.84 -7.92 -14.19
CA VAL A 161 -3.23 -7.01 -13.12
C VAL A 161 -4.00 -5.84 -13.72
N VAL A 162 -5.15 -5.51 -13.14
CA VAL A 162 -5.96 -4.35 -13.54
C VAL A 162 -6.11 -3.41 -12.37
N TYR A 163 -5.75 -2.15 -12.56
CA TYR A 163 -5.86 -1.14 -11.53
C TYR A 163 -6.33 0.21 -12.10
N GLU A 164 -6.92 1.04 -11.25
CA GLU A 164 -7.46 2.36 -11.60
C GLU A 164 -6.83 3.44 -10.73
N GLN A 165 -6.51 4.58 -11.33
CA GLN A 165 -5.94 5.74 -10.64
C GLN A 165 -6.76 6.99 -10.95
N LEU A 166 -7.00 7.81 -9.93
CA LEU A 166 -7.53 9.16 -10.09
C LEU A 166 -6.37 10.13 -10.40
N LEU A 167 -6.44 10.80 -11.54
CA LEU A 167 -5.45 11.79 -11.96
C LEU A 167 -5.83 13.17 -11.41
N THR A 168 -4.90 13.80 -10.71
CA THR A 168 -5.05 15.14 -10.16
C THR A 168 -4.35 16.16 -11.04
N PRO A 169 -5.02 17.24 -11.48
CA PRO A 169 -4.37 18.28 -12.27
C PRO A 169 -3.36 19.07 -11.44
N VAL A 170 -2.25 19.42 -12.08
CA VAL A 170 -1.22 20.33 -11.57
C VAL A 170 -1.08 21.45 -12.60
N ASP A 171 -1.56 22.64 -12.25
CA ASP A 171 -1.54 23.81 -13.15
C ASP A 171 -2.24 23.55 -14.51
N GLY A 172 -3.37 22.84 -14.49
CA GLY A 172 -4.11 22.43 -15.70
C GLY A 172 -3.48 21.27 -16.49
N ARG A 173 -2.36 20.71 -16.01
CA ARG A 173 -1.69 19.54 -16.57
C ARG A 173 -2.08 18.27 -15.81
N LEU A 174 -2.49 17.24 -16.52
CA LEU A 174 -2.63 15.89 -15.96
C LEU A 174 -1.35 15.11 -16.21
N ASP A 175 -0.88 14.41 -15.17
CA ASP A 175 0.32 13.58 -15.20
C ASP A 175 -0.06 12.12 -14.89
N TYR A 176 0.23 11.22 -15.83
CA TYR A 176 0.18 9.79 -15.64
C TYR A 176 1.59 9.23 -15.52
N VAL A 177 1.81 8.39 -14.51
CA VAL A 177 3.06 7.67 -14.30
C VAL A 177 2.77 6.18 -14.21
N LEU A 178 3.43 5.38 -15.05
CA LEU A 178 3.51 3.95 -14.89
C LEU A 178 4.87 3.63 -14.24
N PRO A 179 4.88 3.26 -12.93
CA PRO A 179 6.09 2.87 -12.25
C PRO A 179 6.68 1.62 -12.91
N ARG A 180 8.02 1.56 -12.94
CA ARG A 180 8.74 0.42 -13.48
C ARG A 180 9.76 -0.02 -12.44
N THR A 181 9.75 -1.31 -12.10
CA THR A 181 10.87 -1.93 -11.38
C THR A 181 11.98 -2.29 -12.36
N GLU A 182 13.23 -2.09 -11.98
CA GLU A 182 14.38 -2.64 -12.70
C GLU A 182 14.37 -4.18 -12.72
N ALA A 183 13.61 -4.84 -11.85
CA ALA A 183 13.30 -6.27 -11.98
C ALA A 183 12.58 -6.62 -13.31
N LEU A 184 11.88 -5.65 -13.92
CA LEU A 184 11.28 -5.75 -15.26
C LEU A 184 12.22 -5.24 -16.37
N SER A 185 13.51 -4.99 -16.05
CA SER A 185 14.54 -4.50 -16.98
C SER A 185 15.43 -5.59 -17.59
N GLY A 186 15.07 -6.86 -17.36
CA GLY A 186 15.60 -7.95 -18.19
C GLY A 186 15.25 -7.76 -19.67
N HIS A 187 15.73 -8.67 -20.52
CA HIS A 187 15.45 -8.76 -21.97
C HIS A 187 13.95 -8.88 -22.35
N ALA A 188 13.03 -8.63 -21.41
CA ALA A 188 11.61 -8.69 -21.61
C ALA A 188 11.18 -7.69 -22.70
N ALA A 189 10.42 -8.16 -23.68
CA ALA A 189 9.83 -7.30 -24.69
C ALA A 189 8.70 -6.47 -24.05
N TRP A 190 8.67 -5.18 -24.37
CA TRP A 190 7.64 -4.26 -23.88
C TRP A 190 6.74 -3.82 -25.01
N SER A 191 5.43 -3.85 -24.78
CA SER A 191 4.48 -3.11 -25.60
C SER A 191 3.62 -2.24 -24.71
N MET A 192 3.35 -1.02 -25.16
CA MET A 192 2.48 -0.09 -24.45
C MET A 192 1.53 0.60 -25.41
N ARG A 193 0.27 0.66 -25.02
CA ARG A 193 -0.79 1.39 -25.71
C ARG A 193 -1.54 2.25 -24.71
N VAL A 194 -1.61 3.54 -24.98
CA VAL A 194 -2.40 4.51 -24.20
C VAL A 194 -3.54 5.02 -25.06
N GLU A 195 -4.76 4.94 -24.56
CA GLU A 195 -5.97 5.46 -25.19
C GLU A 195 -6.53 6.57 -24.31
N ILE A 196 -6.49 7.81 -24.78
CA ILE A 196 -7.07 8.97 -24.09
C ILE A 196 -8.36 9.33 -24.82
N SER A 197 -9.50 9.06 -24.18
CA SER A 197 -10.80 9.46 -24.71
C SER A 197 -10.94 10.98 -24.68
N PRO A 198 -11.53 11.59 -25.71
CA PRO A 198 -11.77 13.02 -25.72
C PRO A 198 -12.82 13.33 -24.65
N GLY A 199 -12.38 13.93 -23.55
CA GLY A 199 -13.30 14.47 -22.54
C GLY A 199 -14.15 15.62 -23.12
N THR A 200 -15.08 16.14 -22.32
CA THR A 200 -15.92 17.29 -22.69
C THR A 200 -15.12 18.53 -23.11
N GLU A 201 -13.91 18.68 -22.59
CA GLU A 201 -13.05 19.83 -22.85
C GLU A 201 -12.04 19.59 -23.98
N GLY A 202 -11.92 18.36 -24.49
CA GLY A 202 -10.92 17.98 -25.49
C GLY A 202 -9.53 17.69 -24.89
N ILE A 203 -8.61 17.21 -25.73
CA ILE A 203 -7.24 16.84 -25.32
C ILE A 203 -6.28 17.92 -25.81
N GLY A 204 -5.60 18.60 -24.90
CA GLY A 204 -4.57 19.60 -25.22
C GLY A 204 -3.24 18.97 -25.69
N ASN A 205 -2.16 19.74 -25.61
CA ASN A 205 -0.84 19.26 -26.01
C ASN A 205 -0.39 18.08 -25.13
N VAL A 206 0.06 17.01 -25.79
CA VAL A 206 0.52 15.77 -25.14
C VAL A 206 2.04 15.65 -25.23
N PHE A 207 2.65 15.34 -24.09
CA PHE A 207 4.09 15.27 -23.89
C PHE A 207 4.49 13.97 -23.19
N THR A 208 5.51 13.30 -23.73
CA THR A 208 6.05 12.04 -23.22
C THR A 208 7.56 12.21 -23.01
N PRO A 209 8.00 12.75 -21.86
CA PRO A 209 9.42 13.06 -21.62
C PRO A 209 10.31 11.82 -21.49
N SER A 210 9.70 10.67 -21.21
CA SER A 210 10.41 9.45 -20.81
C SER A 210 10.69 8.50 -21.97
N HIS A 211 9.74 8.35 -22.89
CA HIS A 211 9.79 7.33 -23.95
C HIS A 211 9.22 7.88 -25.27
N PRO A 212 9.81 7.52 -26.42
CA PRO A 212 9.25 7.86 -27.72
C PRO A 212 7.95 7.09 -27.95
N MET A 213 6.90 7.82 -28.33
CA MET A 213 5.58 7.25 -28.61
C MET A 213 5.09 7.69 -29.99
N GLU A 214 4.63 6.73 -30.78
CA GLU A 214 3.89 6.99 -32.00
C GLU A 214 2.46 7.43 -31.67
N ARG A 215 1.92 8.37 -32.44
CA ARG A 215 0.66 9.03 -32.14
C ARG A 215 -0.32 8.84 -33.28
N HIS A 216 -1.50 8.35 -32.97
CA HIS A 216 -2.60 8.17 -33.92
C HIS A 216 -3.90 8.67 -33.31
N ARG A 217 -4.78 9.25 -34.12
CA ARG A 217 -6.11 9.65 -33.68
C ARG A 217 -7.15 8.77 -34.34
N LEU A 218 -8.04 8.20 -33.52
CA LEU A 218 -9.15 7.39 -34.00
C LEU A 218 -10.30 8.28 -34.51
N LYS A 219 -11.29 7.67 -35.18
CA LYS A 219 -12.45 8.37 -35.76
C LYS A 219 -13.33 9.08 -34.73
N ASP A 220 -13.29 8.62 -33.48
CA ASP A 220 -14.02 9.15 -32.33
C ASP A 220 -13.22 10.23 -31.57
N GLU A 221 -12.15 10.76 -32.16
CA GLU A 221 -11.21 11.74 -31.56
C GLU A 221 -10.34 11.19 -30.40
N THR A 222 -10.44 9.90 -30.08
CA THR A 222 -9.57 9.22 -29.10
C THR A 222 -8.12 9.29 -29.57
N LEU A 223 -7.25 9.82 -28.71
CA LEU A 223 -5.81 9.86 -28.95
C LEU A 223 -5.19 8.54 -28.51
N VAL A 224 -4.54 7.86 -29.43
CA VAL A 224 -3.82 6.61 -29.19
C VAL A 224 -2.32 6.87 -29.27
N LEU A 225 -1.61 6.49 -28.21
CA LEU A 225 -0.15 6.50 -28.15
C LEU A 225 0.35 5.06 -28.08
N THR A 226 1.26 4.68 -28.97
CA THR A 226 1.90 3.35 -28.95
C THR A 226 3.40 3.50 -28.76
N LEU A 227 4.02 2.63 -27.97
CA LEU A 227 5.47 2.62 -27.80
C LEU A 227 6.15 2.36 -29.14
N ALA A 228 7.10 3.21 -29.52
CA ALA A 228 7.74 3.14 -30.84
C ALA A 228 8.71 1.95 -30.99
N GLU A 229 9.22 1.42 -29.88
CA GLU A 229 10.19 0.32 -29.86
C GLU A 229 9.73 -0.79 -28.91
N GLU A 230 10.00 -2.06 -29.22
CA GLU A 230 9.70 -3.18 -28.33
C GLU A 230 10.60 -3.24 -27.09
N LYS A 231 11.49 -2.26 -26.93
CA LYS A 231 12.34 -2.08 -25.75
C LYS A 231 11.98 -0.77 -25.07
N MET A 232 11.58 -0.88 -23.82
CA MET A 232 11.33 0.28 -22.98
C MET A 232 12.64 0.73 -22.33
N SER A 233 12.99 2.01 -22.46
CA SER A 233 14.13 2.63 -21.76
C SER A 233 13.99 2.47 -20.24
N PRO A 234 15.09 2.31 -19.48
CA PRO A 234 15.03 2.21 -18.03
C PRO A 234 14.28 3.38 -17.38
N GLY A 235 13.65 3.12 -16.24
CA GLY A 235 12.87 4.11 -15.49
C GLY A 235 11.36 4.11 -15.78
N PRO A 236 10.59 4.95 -15.07
CA PRO A 236 9.14 4.99 -15.18
C PRO A 236 8.67 5.64 -16.48
N PHE A 237 7.55 5.17 -17.04
CA PHE A 237 6.88 5.90 -18.11
C PHE A 237 6.09 7.07 -17.55
N ARG A 238 6.24 8.21 -18.19
CA ARG A 238 5.62 9.49 -17.85
C ARG A 238 4.92 10.05 -19.07
N LEU A 239 3.66 10.39 -18.88
CA LEU A 239 2.78 11.01 -19.87
C LEU A 239 2.11 12.23 -19.22
N SER A 240 2.22 13.37 -19.88
CA SER A 240 1.63 14.61 -19.43
C SER A 240 0.79 15.22 -20.55
N TRP A 241 -0.39 15.74 -20.23
CA TRP A 241 -1.19 16.52 -21.17
C TRP A 241 -1.96 17.62 -20.47
N MET A 242 -2.25 18.69 -21.23
CA MET A 242 -3.11 19.76 -20.72
C MET A 242 -4.58 19.36 -20.89
N GLU A 243 -5.38 19.56 -19.84
CA GLU A 243 -6.83 19.69 -20.03
C GLU A 243 -7.05 20.94 -20.89
N SER A 244 -7.81 20.81 -21.98
CA SER A 244 -8.02 21.94 -22.90
C SER A 244 -8.86 22.98 -22.18
N ALA A 245 -8.31 24.20 -22.04
CA ALA A 245 -8.89 25.23 -21.18
C ALA A 245 -10.35 25.48 -21.54
N ALA A 246 -11.26 25.18 -20.61
CA ALA A 246 -12.59 25.79 -20.62
C ALA A 246 -12.39 27.30 -20.84
N LYS A 247 -13.16 27.90 -21.75
CA LYS A 247 -13.21 29.35 -21.94
C LYS A 247 -13.61 29.97 -20.59
N LYS A 248 -12.65 30.28 -19.74
CA LYS A 248 -12.90 30.93 -18.45
C LYS A 248 -13.42 32.32 -18.79
N GLY A 249 -14.71 32.54 -18.52
CA GLY A 249 -15.22 33.86 -18.17
C GLY A 249 -14.46 34.41 -16.96
N GLU A 250 -14.73 35.67 -16.62
CA GLU A 250 -14.03 36.48 -15.59
C GLU A 250 -13.36 35.67 -14.45
N ALA A 251 -12.14 36.07 -14.12
CA ALA A 251 -11.27 35.39 -13.14
C ALA A 251 -11.99 35.14 -11.79
N PHE A 252 -12.46 33.92 -11.58
CA PHE A 252 -12.99 33.47 -10.30
C PHE A 252 -11.84 33.16 -9.34
N TYR A 253 -11.78 33.90 -8.23
CA TYR A 253 -10.74 33.77 -7.21
C TYR A 253 -10.95 32.57 -6.26
N GLY A 254 -12.13 31.94 -6.28
CA GLY A 254 -12.42 30.77 -5.46
C GLY A 254 -11.83 29.45 -5.99
N PRO A 255 -12.08 28.33 -5.29
CA PRO A 255 -11.69 26.99 -5.71
C PRO A 255 -12.27 26.58 -7.07
N ASP A 256 -11.46 25.89 -7.86
CA ASP A 256 -11.91 25.14 -9.04
C ASP A 256 -12.45 23.78 -8.56
N ILE A 257 -13.61 23.34 -9.07
CA ILE A 257 -14.27 22.12 -8.60
C ILE A 257 -14.70 21.23 -9.76
N SER A 258 -14.32 19.96 -9.70
CA SER A 258 -14.76 18.93 -10.63
C SER A 258 -15.53 17.85 -9.87
N VAL A 259 -16.70 17.48 -10.38
CA VAL A 259 -17.59 16.50 -9.73
C VAL A 259 -17.88 15.34 -10.68
N TYR A 260 -17.76 14.13 -10.15
CA TYR A 260 -18.20 12.89 -10.76
C TYR A 260 -19.28 12.27 -9.89
N ALA A 261 -20.30 11.67 -10.49
CA ALA A 261 -21.34 10.95 -9.77
C ALA A 261 -21.78 9.73 -10.59
N ALA A 262 -22.02 8.62 -9.90
CA ALA A 262 -22.49 7.38 -10.50
C ALA A 262 -23.65 6.83 -9.66
N PRO A 263 -24.79 6.44 -10.28
CA PRO A 263 -25.85 5.75 -9.57
C PRO A 263 -25.38 4.38 -9.07
N ASP A 264 -25.97 3.95 -7.96
CA ASP A 264 -25.79 2.61 -7.41
C ASP A 264 -26.46 1.58 -8.32
N ALA A 265 -25.76 0.48 -8.59
CA ALA A 265 -26.15 -0.52 -9.60
C ALA A 265 -27.44 -1.25 -9.23
N GLU A 266 -27.71 -1.48 -7.94
CA GLU A 266 -28.87 -2.27 -7.50
C GLU A 266 -30.17 -1.48 -7.47
N ASN A 267 -30.13 -0.21 -7.06
CA ASN A 267 -31.34 0.53 -6.69
C ASN A 267 -31.57 1.82 -7.49
N GLY A 268 -30.58 2.36 -8.21
CA GLY A 268 -30.67 3.55 -9.08
C GLY A 268 -31.10 4.87 -8.40
N ARG A 269 -31.63 4.80 -7.18
CA ARG A 269 -32.10 5.94 -6.36
C ARG A 269 -31.00 6.53 -5.52
N ASN A 270 -29.96 5.76 -5.22
CA ASN A 270 -28.79 6.19 -4.48
C ASN A 270 -27.58 6.13 -5.42
N GLY A 271 -26.43 6.59 -4.95
CA GLY A 271 -25.18 6.42 -5.68
C GLY A 271 -24.01 7.05 -4.97
N TYR A 272 -22.95 7.24 -5.73
CA TYR A 272 -21.64 7.68 -5.25
C TYR A 272 -21.27 8.96 -5.96
N PHE A 273 -20.54 9.85 -5.28
CA PHE A 273 -19.94 11.01 -5.91
C PHE A 273 -18.50 11.21 -5.45
N LEU A 274 -17.75 11.89 -6.29
CA LEU A 274 -16.38 12.34 -6.07
C LEU A 274 -16.29 13.81 -6.45
N ALA A 275 -15.93 14.68 -5.52
CA ALA A 275 -15.69 16.09 -5.75
C ALA A 275 -14.21 16.40 -5.49
N MET A 276 -13.53 16.91 -6.51
CA MET A 276 -12.16 17.41 -6.44
C MET A 276 -12.20 18.92 -6.32
N ILE A 277 -11.68 19.47 -5.23
CA ILE A 277 -11.72 20.88 -4.90
C ILE A 277 -10.27 21.37 -4.83
N GLY A 278 -9.90 22.24 -5.75
CA GLY A 278 -8.51 22.62 -5.97
C GLY A 278 -8.36 24.06 -6.44
N LYS A 279 -7.18 24.37 -6.96
CA LYS A 279 -6.91 25.60 -7.72
C LYS A 279 -5.92 25.25 -8.81
N ASP A 280 -6.36 25.35 -10.07
CA ASP A 280 -5.55 24.96 -11.23
C ASP A 280 -4.62 26.08 -11.72
N SER A 281 -4.64 27.24 -11.08
CA SER A 281 -3.67 28.30 -11.38
C SER A 281 -3.34 29.06 -10.10
N PRO A 282 -2.04 29.30 -9.81
CA PRO A 282 -1.67 30.20 -8.75
C PRO A 282 -2.26 31.57 -9.08
N GLY A 283 -3.27 32.00 -8.32
CA GLY A 283 -3.73 33.38 -8.40
C GLY A 283 -2.55 34.32 -8.13
N ASN A 284 -2.69 35.59 -8.50
CA ASN A 284 -1.71 36.64 -8.18
C ASN A 284 -1.75 37.01 -6.67
N GLU A 285 -1.82 36.00 -5.81
CA GLU A 285 -1.99 36.09 -4.38
C GLU A 285 -0.66 36.42 -3.71
N LYS A 286 -0.73 37.26 -2.68
CA LYS A 286 0.43 37.65 -1.89
C LYS A 286 1.01 36.42 -1.19
N GLN A 287 2.27 36.11 -1.47
CA GLN A 287 2.98 35.02 -0.79
C GLN A 287 3.09 35.34 0.71
N ILE A 288 2.65 34.41 1.56
CA ILE A 288 2.88 34.49 3.00
C ILE A 288 4.37 34.24 3.22
N ARG A 289 5.03 35.11 4.01
CA ARG A 289 6.43 34.88 4.40
C ARG A 289 6.49 33.62 5.25
N ARG A 290 7.42 32.73 4.93
CA ARG A 290 7.62 31.48 5.68
C ARG A 290 8.81 31.57 6.61
N GLU A 291 8.75 30.73 7.65
CA GLU A 291 9.87 30.38 8.51
C GLU A 291 10.13 28.88 8.31
N LEU A 292 11.23 28.52 7.64
CA LEU A 292 11.54 27.17 7.21
C LEU A 292 12.59 26.51 8.11
N THR A 293 12.25 25.40 8.77
CA THR A 293 13.23 24.53 9.44
C THR A 293 13.50 23.30 8.56
N LEU A 294 14.71 23.19 8.02
CA LEU A 294 15.18 22.01 7.31
C LEU A 294 15.65 20.97 8.32
N VAL A 295 15.10 19.75 8.29
CA VAL A 295 15.50 18.65 9.17
C VAL A 295 16.06 17.53 8.30
N LEU A 296 17.37 17.33 8.37
CA LEU A 296 18.16 16.56 7.41
C LEU A 296 18.79 15.33 8.07
N ASP A 297 18.43 14.16 7.60
CA ASP A 297 19.06 12.91 8.04
C ASP A 297 20.52 12.84 7.55
N ARG A 298 21.44 12.52 8.46
CA ARG A 298 22.87 12.26 8.18
C ARG A 298 23.31 10.91 8.77
N SER A 299 22.41 9.95 8.82
CA SER A 299 22.70 8.55 9.18
C SER A 299 23.63 7.88 8.18
N GLY A 300 24.15 6.70 8.53
CA GLY A 300 25.10 5.97 7.69
C GLY A 300 24.57 5.57 6.31
N SER A 301 23.25 5.41 6.15
CA SER A 301 22.59 5.07 4.87
C SER A 301 22.64 6.20 3.85
N MET A 302 22.73 7.46 4.31
CA MET A 302 22.82 8.64 3.45
C MET A 302 24.16 8.80 2.73
N ARG A 303 25.15 7.92 2.92
CA ARG A 303 26.49 8.06 2.31
C ARG A 303 26.45 8.12 0.78
N GLY A 304 27.47 8.75 0.21
CA GLY A 304 27.64 8.85 -1.24
C GLY A 304 26.71 9.89 -1.86
N GLU A 305 26.07 9.52 -2.98
CA GLU A 305 25.25 10.42 -3.79
C GLU A 305 24.04 10.96 -3.04
N LYS A 306 23.39 10.17 -2.17
CA LYS A 306 22.20 10.62 -1.41
C LYS A 306 22.48 11.87 -0.57
N LEU A 307 23.56 11.87 0.21
CA LEU A 307 23.97 13.04 1.01
C LEU A 307 24.41 14.19 0.11
N ALA A 308 25.11 13.93 -0.99
CA ALA A 308 25.53 14.98 -1.92
C ALA A 308 24.32 15.68 -2.54
N SER A 309 23.37 14.92 -3.10
CA SER A 309 22.11 15.45 -3.65
C SER A 309 21.27 16.15 -2.60
N MET A 310 21.19 15.63 -1.37
CA MET A 310 20.47 16.27 -0.27
C MET A 310 21.08 17.62 0.13
N LYS A 311 22.42 17.74 0.16
CA LYS A 311 23.11 19.01 0.43
C LYS A 311 22.82 20.04 -0.65
N GLU A 312 22.95 19.67 -1.92
CA GLU A 312 22.70 20.59 -3.03
C GLU A 312 21.24 21.05 -3.05
N ALA A 313 20.30 20.12 -2.84
CA ALA A 313 18.90 20.41 -2.61
C ALA A 313 18.67 21.42 -1.47
N ALA A 314 19.26 21.18 -0.30
CA ALA A 314 19.12 22.06 0.86
C ALA A 314 19.64 23.47 0.57
N LYS A 315 20.78 23.59 -0.12
CA LYS A 315 21.33 24.89 -0.56
C LYS A 315 20.37 25.60 -1.53
N GLN A 316 19.87 24.90 -2.55
CA GLN A 316 18.90 25.47 -3.50
C GLN A 316 17.64 25.97 -2.80
N ILE A 317 17.13 25.22 -1.81
CA ILE A 317 15.97 25.63 -1.02
C ILE A 317 16.26 26.91 -0.25
N ILE A 318 17.41 27.00 0.43
CA ILE A 318 17.82 28.19 1.17
C ILE A 318 17.98 29.38 0.21
N SER A 319 18.67 29.20 -0.91
CA SER A 319 18.83 30.24 -1.93
C SER A 319 17.50 30.72 -2.53
N GLY A 320 16.52 29.83 -2.66
CA GLY A 320 15.17 30.15 -3.14
C GLY A 320 14.31 30.95 -2.14
N LEU A 321 14.71 31.05 -0.87
CA LEU A 321 13.99 31.86 0.12
C LEU A 321 14.06 33.35 -0.22
N ASN A 322 12.94 34.05 -0.07
CA ASN A 322 12.88 35.48 -0.28
C ASN A 322 13.60 36.24 0.85
N PRO A 323 14.22 37.41 0.58
CA PRO A 323 14.74 38.28 1.64
C PRO A 323 13.66 38.60 2.69
N GLY A 324 14.00 38.46 3.98
CA GLY A 324 13.09 38.65 5.09
C GLY A 324 12.26 37.42 5.48
N GLU A 325 12.36 36.30 4.75
CA GLU A 325 11.98 34.97 5.25
C GLU A 325 13.02 34.48 6.27
N ARG A 326 12.65 33.48 7.08
CA ARG A 326 13.52 32.91 8.10
C ARG A 326 13.81 31.44 7.83
N PHE A 327 14.97 30.98 8.25
CA PHE A 327 15.31 29.57 8.15
C PHE A 327 16.19 29.07 9.30
N ASN A 328 16.14 27.77 9.54
CA ASN A 328 17.16 27.05 10.31
C ASN A 328 17.45 25.69 9.66
N ILE A 329 18.59 25.10 10.01
CA ILE A 329 18.98 23.76 9.57
C ILE A 329 19.24 22.91 10.81
N ILE A 330 18.64 21.74 10.82
CA ILE A 330 18.82 20.71 11.81
C ILE A 330 19.33 19.48 11.07
N THR A 331 20.49 18.95 11.44
CA THR A 331 20.93 17.63 10.97
C THR A 331 20.87 16.64 12.10
N TYR A 332 20.53 15.38 11.82
CA TYR A 332 20.41 14.38 12.86
C TYR A 332 20.92 13.00 12.43
N ASN A 333 21.36 12.24 13.43
CA ASN A 333 21.65 10.82 13.32
C ASN A 333 21.25 10.15 14.66
N GLU A 334 22.19 9.72 15.48
CA GLU A 334 21.99 9.38 16.90
C GLU A 334 21.67 10.61 17.77
N GLY A 335 22.16 11.80 17.39
CA GLY A 335 21.88 13.06 18.06
C GLY A 335 21.56 14.17 17.07
N VAL A 336 21.19 15.35 17.59
CA VAL A 336 20.72 16.49 16.79
C VAL A 336 21.74 17.64 16.82
N ASN A 337 22.02 18.21 15.65
CA ASN A 337 22.91 19.35 15.47
C ASN A 337 22.14 20.47 14.78
N LEU A 338 22.14 21.66 15.39
CA LEU A 338 21.52 22.85 14.83
C LEU A 338 22.57 23.74 14.18
N PHE A 339 22.24 24.36 13.05
CA PHE A 339 23.02 25.44 12.45
C PHE A 339 23.04 26.65 13.37
N GLU A 340 21.86 27.06 13.86
CA GLU A 340 21.67 28.15 14.81
C GLU A 340 20.68 27.75 15.91
N ALA A 341 20.71 28.42 17.06
CA ALA A 341 19.81 28.11 18.18
C ALA A 341 18.32 28.37 17.84
N ALA A 342 18.06 29.33 16.95
CA ALA A 342 16.73 29.71 16.49
C ALA A 342 16.76 30.10 14.99
N PRO A 343 15.61 30.16 14.30
CA PRO A 343 15.58 30.53 12.89
C PRO A 343 16.16 31.92 12.65
N VAL A 344 17.07 32.04 11.68
CA VAL A 344 17.73 33.29 11.29
C VAL A 344 17.08 33.88 10.04
N GLU A 345 17.20 35.20 9.89
CA GLU A 345 16.69 35.88 8.69
C GLU A 345 17.57 35.59 7.47
N LYS A 346 16.92 35.34 6.33
CA LYS A 346 17.60 35.12 5.05
C LYS A 346 18.23 36.41 4.54
N ASN A 347 19.56 36.43 4.51
CA ASN A 347 20.39 37.45 3.87
C ASN A 347 21.66 36.80 3.29
N ALA A 348 22.50 37.58 2.60
CA ALA A 348 23.70 37.06 1.94
C ALA A 348 24.72 36.44 2.91
N ALA A 349 24.84 36.96 4.14
CA ALA A 349 25.78 36.45 5.13
C ALA A 349 25.29 35.13 5.73
N THR A 350 24.01 35.06 6.12
CA THR A 350 23.41 33.84 6.70
C THR A 350 23.31 32.71 5.68
N GLU A 351 22.99 33.01 4.42
CA GLU A 351 23.01 32.03 3.33
C GLU A 351 24.41 31.44 3.11
N LYS A 352 25.44 32.30 3.02
CA LYS A 352 26.82 31.84 2.85
C LYS A 352 27.29 30.96 4.01
N ALA A 353 26.96 31.34 5.25
CA ALA A 353 27.27 30.56 6.45
C ALA A 353 26.55 29.20 6.43
N ALA A 354 25.29 29.19 6.04
CA ALA A 354 24.49 27.97 5.92
C ALA A 354 25.04 27.00 4.86
N HIS A 355 25.47 27.50 3.70
CA HIS A 355 26.09 26.68 2.66
C HIS A 355 27.39 26.03 3.15
N ALA A 356 28.27 26.80 3.80
CA ALA A 356 29.50 26.28 4.37
C ALA A 356 29.24 25.23 5.47
N TRP A 357 28.19 25.43 6.28
CA TRP A 357 27.78 24.46 7.29
C TRP A 357 27.28 23.16 6.67
N LEU A 358 26.45 23.23 5.62
CA LEU A 358 25.97 22.07 4.87
C LEU A 358 27.13 21.28 4.23
N ASP A 359 28.13 21.98 3.68
CA ASP A 359 29.31 21.34 3.09
C ASP A 359 30.06 20.47 4.09
N ALA A 360 30.12 20.88 5.36
CA ALA A 360 30.79 20.16 6.45
C ALA A 360 30.01 18.94 6.98
N VAL A 361 28.74 18.73 6.58
CA VAL A 361 27.92 17.61 7.09
C VAL A 361 28.46 16.26 6.58
N VAL A 362 28.58 15.26 7.46
CA VAL A 362 29.05 13.91 7.11
C VAL A 362 28.08 12.84 7.61
N ALA A 363 27.82 11.84 6.77
CA ALA A 363 26.93 10.72 7.06
C ALA A 363 27.57 9.66 7.98
N ARG A 364 26.98 9.42 9.16
CA ARG A 364 27.40 8.40 10.14
C ARG A 364 26.32 8.08 11.17
N GLY A 365 26.40 6.89 11.77
CA GLY A 365 25.56 6.49 12.91
C GLY A 365 24.15 6.06 12.52
N GLY A 366 23.29 5.88 13.53
CA GLY A 366 21.87 5.54 13.39
C GLY A 366 20.95 6.74 13.12
N THR A 367 19.65 6.55 13.33
CA THR A 367 18.57 7.47 12.92
C THR A 367 17.58 7.70 14.08
N ASN A 368 17.59 8.90 14.67
CA ASN A 368 16.76 9.33 15.80
C ASN A 368 15.71 10.36 15.36
N ILE A 369 14.68 9.89 14.64
CA ILE A 369 13.59 10.72 14.09
C ILE A 369 12.85 11.48 15.19
N HIS A 370 12.60 10.83 16.34
CA HIS A 370 11.82 11.42 17.43
C HIS A 370 12.50 12.69 17.98
N GLU A 371 13.79 12.64 18.28
CA GLU A 371 14.51 13.80 18.83
C GLU A 371 14.66 14.92 17.81
N ALA A 372 14.92 14.57 16.54
CA ALA A 372 14.99 15.54 15.46
C ALA A 372 13.66 16.29 15.28
N LEU A 373 12.54 15.55 15.28
CA LEU A 373 11.21 16.14 15.21
C LEU A 373 10.90 17.00 16.44
N ALA A 374 11.18 16.51 17.65
CA ALA A 374 10.97 17.28 18.87
C ALA A 374 11.76 18.61 18.86
N THR A 375 13.00 18.57 18.40
CA THR A 375 13.87 19.75 18.30
C THR A 375 13.33 20.75 17.28
N ALA A 376 12.85 20.27 16.13
CA ALA A 376 12.23 21.13 15.12
C ALA A 376 10.93 21.79 15.61
N LEU A 377 10.10 21.05 16.34
CA LEU A 377 8.86 21.58 16.92
C LEU A 377 9.11 22.57 18.06
N ALA A 378 10.23 22.44 18.77
CA ALA A 378 10.62 23.34 19.85
C ALA A 378 11.26 24.66 19.40
N GLN A 379 11.60 24.80 18.11
CA GLN A 379 12.09 26.08 17.57
C GLN A 379 11.04 27.19 17.80
N PRO A 380 11.44 28.42 18.19
CA PRO A 380 10.51 29.52 18.34
C PRO A 380 9.93 29.92 16.96
N SER A 381 8.64 30.29 16.91
CA SER A 381 8.01 30.81 15.70
C SER A 381 7.86 32.33 15.76
N ARG A 382 7.84 32.98 14.59
CA ARG A 382 7.59 34.42 14.48
C ARG A 382 6.15 34.69 14.03
N GLU A 383 5.46 35.58 14.76
CA GLU A 383 4.12 36.02 14.41
C GLU A 383 4.07 36.63 12.99
N GLY A 384 3.00 36.29 12.26
CA GLY A 384 2.79 36.73 10.88
C GLY A 384 3.60 35.96 9.81
N MET A 385 4.38 34.95 10.20
CA MET A 385 5.05 34.03 9.28
C MET A 385 4.37 32.65 9.31
N LEU A 386 4.45 31.91 8.20
CA LEU A 386 4.03 30.52 8.13
C LEU A 386 5.16 29.61 8.63
N PRO A 387 5.00 28.92 9.77
CA PRO A 387 6.01 27.99 10.25
C PRO A 387 5.96 26.68 9.46
N VAL A 388 7.09 26.32 8.85
CA VAL A 388 7.23 25.14 7.99
C VAL A 388 8.41 24.29 8.46
N VAL A 389 8.21 22.99 8.53
CA VAL A 389 9.27 22.00 8.74
C VAL A 389 9.36 21.16 7.47
N LEU A 390 10.54 21.05 6.89
CA LEU A 390 10.81 20.11 5.80
C LEU A 390 11.72 19.00 6.33
N PHE A 391 11.16 17.81 6.49
CA PHE A 391 11.79 16.67 7.14
C PHE A 391 12.22 15.63 6.10
N LEU A 392 13.52 15.39 5.98
CA LEU A 392 14.11 14.43 5.06
C LEU A 392 14.72 13.24 5.80
N THR A 393 14.46 12.03 5.30
CA THR A 393 15.08 10.79 5.80
C THR A 393 15.15 9.72 4.71
N ASP A 394 16.12 8.82 4.83
CA ASP A 394 16.25 7.63 3.97
C ASP A 394 16.13 6.31 4.75
N GLY A 395 15.70 6.36 6.01
CA GLY A 395 15.75 5.20 6.89
C GLY A 395 14.62 5.10 7.92
N LEU A 396 14.61 3.96 8.61
CA LEU A 396 13.72 3.68 9.74
C LEU A 396 14.25 4.32 11.05
N PRO A 397 13.39 4.67 12.01
CA PRO A 397 13.85 5.09 13.33
C PRO A 397 14.55 3.93 14.04
N THR A 398 15.85 4.09 14.34
CA THR A 398 16.70 3.04 14.93
C THR A 398 17.23 3.40 16.31
N ILE A 399 17.25 4.69 16.66
CA ILE A 399 17.79 5.22 17.91
C ILE A 399 16.73 6.03 18.64
N GLY A 400 16.78 6.00 19.98
CA GLY A 400 15.83 6.73 20.81
C GLY A 400 14.45 6.08 20.84
N ARG A 401 13.40 6.91 20.84
CA ARG A 401 12.01 6.43 20.79
C ARG A 401 11.65 6.08 19.34
N THR A 402 11.54 4.80 19.04
CA THR A 402 11.31 4.28 17.69
C THR A 402 9.86 3.92 17.38
N SER A 403 8.96 4.01 18.36
CA SER A 403 7.53 3.74 18.17
C SER A 403 6.90 4.74 17.21
N GLU A 404 6.35 4.24 16.10
CA GLU A 404 5.66 5.05 15.07
C GLU A 404 4.53 5.89 15.67
N LYS A 405 3.69 5.27 16.51
CA LYS A 405 2.60 5.96 17.22
C LYS A 405 3.11 7.13 18.07
N SER A 406 4.22 6.93 18.76
CA SER A 406 4.82 8.00 19.58
C SER A 406 5.35 9.15 18.74
N ILE A 407 5.97 8.87 17.59
CA ILE A 407 6.51 9.89 16.69
C ILE A 407 5.36 10.64 15.99
N ALA A 408 4.33 9.92 15.54
CA ALA A 408 3.14 10.52 14.94
C ALA A 408 2.36 11.40 15.93
N SER A 409 2.18 10.96 17.18
CA SER A 409 1.56 11.78 18.24
C SER A 409 2.38 13.06 18.51
N LEU A 410 3.71 12.98 18.49
CA LEU A 410 4.58 14.16 18.61
C LEU A 410 4.34 15.18 17.49
N ALA A 411 4.14 14.74 16.24
CA ALA A 411 3.83 15.61 15.11
C ALA A 411 2.49 16.37 15.23
N GLY A 412 1.55 15.83 16.02
CA GLY A 412 0.25 16.45 16.31
C GLY A 412 0.23 17.19 17.64
N GLU A 413 0.21 16.44 18.74
CA GLU A 413 0.05 16.97 20.10
C GLU A 413 1.25 17.80 20.56
N GLY A 414 2.45 17.47 20.07
CA GLY A 414 3.68 18.23 20.36
C GLY A 414 3.82 19.52 19.55
N ASN A 415 3.01 19.70 18.50
CA ASN A 415 3.15 20.77 17.54
C ASN A 415 2.39 22.04 17.96
N ARG A 416 2.85 22.66 19.05
CA ARG A 416 2.20 23.82 19.69
C ARG A 416 2.16 25.06 18.80
N GLU A 417 3.17 25.25 17.97
CA GLU A 417 3.31 26.38 17.05
C GLU A 417 2.53 26.19 15.73
N GLY A 418 1.80 25.07 15.57
CA GLY A 418 1.03 24.79 14.36
C GLY A 418 1.88 24.68 13.09
N ARG A 419 3.12 24.16 13.22
CA ARG A 419 4.08 24.02 12.11
C ARG A 419 3.56 23.04 11.06
N ARG A 420 3.68 23.37 9.79
CA ARG A 420 3.38 22.45 8.68
C ARG A 420 4.58 21.56 8.42
N ILE A 421 4.44 20.25 8.63
CA ILE A 421 5.51 19.27 8.44
C ILE A 421 5.35 18.66 7.05
N PHE A 422 6.28 18.96 6.16
CA PHE A 422 6.45 18.27 4.88
C PHE A 422 7.49 17.18 5.07
N THR A 423 7.20 15.97 4.61
CA THR A 423 8.14 14.84 4.71
C THR A 423 8.65 14.47 3.33
N ILE A 424 9.93 14.14 3.22
CA ILE A 424 10.54 13.57 2.02
C ILE A 424 11.24 12.27 2.40
N GLY A 425 10.67 11.15 1.96
CA GLY A 425 11.33 9.86 1.99
C GLY A 425 12.25 9.70 0.78
N VAL A 426 13.52 9.41 1.01
CA VAL A 426 14.53 9.20 -0.04
C VAL A 426 14.91 7.72 -0.11
N GLY A 427 14.78 7.12 -1.29
CA GLY A 427 15.04 5.70 -1.49
C GLY A 427 13.93 4.81 -0.96
N GLU A 428 14.25 3.52 -0.81
CA GLU A 428 13.27 2.45 -0.56
C GLU A 428 13.19 2.04 0.92
N ASP A 429 14.16 2.42 1.75
CA ASP A 429 14.31 1.96 3.14
C ASP A 429 13.60 2.86 4.18
N VAL A 430 12.65 3.70 3.75
CA VAL A 430 11.95 4.67 4.59
C VAL A 430 10.67 4.12 5.20
N ASN A 431 10.31 4.63 6.39
CA ASN A 431 9.00 4.36 6.97
C ASN A 431 7.93 5.27 6.36
N ALA A 432 7.46 4.97 5.14
CA ALA A 432 6.46 5.78 4.45
C ALA A 432 5.14 5.97 5.24
N PRO A 433 4.55 4.95 5.90
CA PRO A 433 3.36 5.15 6.73
C PRO A 433 3.58 6.22 7.82
N LEU A 434 4.71 6.15 8.52
CA LEU A 434 5.08 7.15 9.54
C LEU A 434 5.25 8.54 8.94
N LEU A 435 5.98 8.66 7.82
CA LEU A 435 6.23 9.95 7.17
C LEU A 435 4.96 10.60 6.61
N ARG A 436 4.07 9.79 6.01
CA ARG A 436 2.73 10.23 5.57
C ARG A 436 1.95 10.75 6.77
N ARG A 437 1.87 9.98 7.85
CA ARG A 437 1.11 10.33 9.04
C ARG A 437 1.63 11.61 9.72
N MET A 438 2.94 11.77 9.84
CA MET A 438 3.57 13.00 10.35
C MET A 438 3.16 14.22 9.54
N ALA A 439 3.17 14.10 8.20
CA ALA A 439 2.79 15.19 7.32
C ALA A 439 1.30 15.53 7.44
N GLU A 440 0.43 14.53 7.30
CA GLU A 440 -1.03 14.70 7.29
C GLU A 440 -1.56 15.29 8.61
N ILE A 441 -1.10 14.80 9.77
CA ILE A 441 -1.54 15.32 11.08
C ILE A 441 -1.21 16.81 11.23
N SER A 442 -0.04 17.23 10.73
CA SER A 442 0.39 18.63 10.78
C SER A 442 -0.24 19.51 9.70
N GLY A 443 -1.02 18.92 8.79
CA GLY A 443 -1.56 19.58 7.61
C GLY A 443 -0.52 19.91 6.54
N GLY A 444 0.65 19.26 6.55
CA GLY A 444 1.63 19.28 5.44
C GLY A 444 1.40 18.13 4.46
N LEU A 445 2.37 17.90 3.56
CA LEU A 445 2.29 16.86 2.52
C LEU A 445 3.51 15.94 2.53
N PRO A 446 3.32 14.62 2.33
CA PRO A 446 4.41 13.70 2.10
C PRO A 446 4.87 13.73 0.64
N SER A 447 6.14 13.40 0.44
CA SER A 447 6.75 13.19 -0.87
C SER A 447 7.75 12.04 -0.78
N TYR A 448 7.87 11.28 -1.86
CA TYR A 448 8.80 10.16 -1.97
C TYR A 448 9.64 10.33 -3.22
N VAL A 449 10.92 9.99 -3.12
CA VAL A 449 11.89 10.04 -4.22
C VAL A 449 12.56 8.68 -4.27
N LEU A 450 12.34 7.95 -5.36
CA LEU A 450 12.97 6.64 -5.56
C LEU A 450 14.44 6.77 -5.93
N SER A 451 15.21 5.69 -5.75
CA SER A 451 16.60 5.62 -6.20
C SER A 451 16.69 5.88 -7.71
N GLY A 452 17.53 6.81 -8.15
CA GLY A 452 17.67 7.21 -9.55
C GLY A 452 16.68 8.28 -10.03
N GLU A 453 15.69 8.68 -9.22
CA GLU A 453 14.89 9.86 -9.53
C GLU A 453 15.67 11.15 -9.23
N ASN A 454 15.47 12.16 -10.08
CA ASN A 454 16.06 13.47 -9.85
C ASN A 454 15.32 14.17 -8.67
N LEU A 455 15.98 14.16 -7.51
CA LEU A 455 15.54 14.81 -6.27
C LEU A 455 15.18 16.30 -6.49
N GLU A 456 15.92 17.02 -7.32
CA GLU A 456 15.71 18.45 -7.58
C GLU A 456 14.35 18.71 -8.25
N LEU A 457 13.93 17.87 -9.22
CA LEU A 457 12.63 18.00 -9.87
C LEU A 457 11.47 17.81 -8.90
N LYS A 458 11.57 16.84 -7.98
CA LYS A 458 10.54 16.61 -6.96
C LYS A 458 10.51 17.75 -5.96
N LEU A 459 11.68 18.26 -5.58
CA LEU A 459 11.80 19.40 -4.69
C LEU A 459 11.24 20.69 -5.28
N ALA A 460 11.32 20.90 -6.59
CA ALA A 460 10.70 22.06 -7.22
C ALA A 460 9.17 22.10 -7.03
N GLN A 461 8.51 20.93 -7.02
CA GLN A 461 7.08 20.83 -6.69
C GLN A 461 6.84 21.11 -5.20
N VAL A 462 7.59 20.46 -4.31
CA VAL A 462 7.49 20.67 -2.86
C VAL A 462 7.72 22.14 -2.51
N PHE A 463 8.69 22.80 -3.15
CA PHE A 463 9.04 24.21 -2.92
C PHE A 463 7.86 25.17 -3.15
N ARG A 464 7.01 24.89 -4.15
CA ARG A 464 5.78 25.66 -4.36
C ARG A 464 4.78 25.45 -3.22
N GLN A 465 4.73 24.25 -2.66
CA GLN A 465 3.86 23.89 -1.54
C GLN A 465 4.37 24.46 -0.21
N LEU A 466 5.67 24.73 -0.07
CA LEU A 466 6.26 25.38 1.12
C LEU A 466 5.77 26.83 1.33
N TYR A 467 5.16 27.47 0.33
CA TYR A 467 4.46 28.75 0.51
C TYR A 467 3.12 28.62 1.26
N GLY A 468 2.76 27.39 1.66
CA GLY A 468 1.53 27.09 2.38
C GLY A 468 0.37 26.75 1.46
N PRO A 469 -0.76 26.33 2.06
CA PRO A 469 -1.96 26.00 1.31
C PRO A 469 -2.50 27.23 0.56
N VAL A 470 -3.10 26.99 -0.60
CA VAL A 470 -3.88 27.97 -1.35
C VAL A 470 -5.18 28.26 -0.58
N PHE A 471 -5.84 27.21 -0.10
CA PHE A 471 -7.03 27.32 0.75
C PHE A 471 -6.87 26.49 2.02
N ARG A 472 -7.21 27.09 3.15
CA ARG A 472 -7.18 26.45 4.47
C ARG A 472 -8.56 26.48 5.12
N ASN A 473 -8.76 25.66 6.15
CA ASN A 473 -10.03 25.57 6.87
C ASN A 473 -11.21 25.28 5.93
N VAL A 474 -11.00 24.41 4.94
CA VAL A 474 -12.00 24.09 3.92
C VAL A 474 -13.12 23.28 4.56
N ARG A 475 -14.32 23.86 4.60
CA ARG A 475 -15.54 23.24 5.12
C ARG A 475 -16.56 23.10 4.01
N TYR A 476 -17.44 22.12 4.13
CA TYR A 476 -18.54 21.94 3.22
C TYR A 476 -19.83 21.59 3.96
N SER A 477 -20.95 21.93 3.33
CA SER A 477 -22.29 21.52 3.71
C SER A 477 -23.07 21.06 2.47
N VAL A 478 -24.05 20.22 2.71
CA VAL A 478 -24.92 19.67 1.66
C VAL A 478 -26.23 20.41 1.70
N CYS A 479 -26.59 21.07 0.60
CA CYS A 479 -27.79 21.87 0.48
C CYS A 479 -28.66 21.39 -0.68
N SER A 480 -29.94 21.75 -0.61
CA SER A 480 -30.83 21.78 -1.75
C SER A 480 -30.43 22.86 -2.76
N LEU A 481 -31.02 22.84 -3.96
CA LEU A 481 -30.81 23.90 -4.94
C LEU A 481 -31.35 25.27 -4.49
N ASP A 482 -32.38 25.31 -3.64
CA ASP A 482 -32.86 26.52 -2.97
C ASP A 482 -32.01 26.94 -1.76
N GLY A 483 -30.93 26.21 -1.47
CA GLY A 483 -29.91 26.60 -0.51
C GLY A 483 -30.17 26.20 0.94
N ARG A 484 -31.19 25.38 1.22
CA ARG A 484 -31.49 24.83 2.54
C ARG A 484 -30.61 23.62 2.82
N GLU A 485 -30.08 23.48 4.03
CA GLU A 485 -29.30 22.31 4.40
C GLU A 485 -30.14 21.03 4.32
N GLN A 486 -29.54 19.97 3.75
CA GLN A 486 -30.14 18.64 3.65
C GLN A 486 -29.30 17.62 4.44
N PRO A 487 -29.40 17.60 5.78
CA PRO A 487 -28.74 16.57 6.57
C PRO A 487 -29.26 15.19 6.13
N GLY A 488 -28.35 14.23 5.94
CA GLY A 488 -28.66 12.88 5.48
C GLY A 488 -28.76 12.70 3.96
N ARG A 489 -28.69 13.79 3.17
CA ARG A 489 -28.62 13.68 1.70
C ARG A 489 -27.34 13.01 1.21
N VAL A 490 -26.25 13.20 1.96
CA VAL A 490 -24.98 12.51 1.79
C VAL A 490 -24.68 11.70 3.04
N GLN A 491 -24.25 10.45 2.83
CA GLN A 491 -23.79 9.50 3.82
C GLN A 491 -22.34 9.11 3.53
N ASP A 492 -21.62 8.62 4.53
CA ASP A 492 -20.23 8.13 4.40
C ASP A 492 -19.30 9.08 3.64
N ALA A 493 -19.40 10.38 3.95
CA ALA A 493 -18.55 11.39 3.34
C ALA A 493 -17.11 11.29 3.88
N ILE A 494 -16.14 11.24 2.97
CA ILE A 494 -14.73 11.07 3.27
C ILE A 494 -13.90 12.13 2.54
N PRO A 495 -13.18 13.00 3.26
CA PRO A 495 -13.22 13.19 4.72
C PRO A 495 -14.55 13.75 5.23
N SER A 496 -14.93 13.43 6.47
CA SER A 496 -16.16 13.92 7.08
C SER A 496 -16.02 15.34 7.63
N GLY A 497 -16.86 16.26 7.18
CA GLY A 497 -17.06 17.59 7.77
C GLY A 497 -16.02 18.65 7.39
N ARG A 498 -14.72 18.33 7.48
CA ARG A 498 -13.63 19.24 7.07
C ARG A 498 -12.72 18.56 6.06
N LEU A 499 -12.39 19.28 5.00
CA LEU A 499 -11.41 18.83 4.00
C LEU A 499 -9.98 19.20 4.42
N PRO A 500 -8.97 18.44 3.96
CA PRO A 500 -7.59 18.84 4.11
C PRO A 500 -7.36 20.20 3.46
N ASP A 501 -6.33 20.90 3.91
CA ASP A 501 -5.96 22.15 3.29
C ASP A 501 -5.46 21.88 1.86
N ILE A 502 -5.82 22.77 0.95
CA ILE A 502 -5.60 22.61 -0.49
C ILE A 502 -4.28 23.29 -0.85
N TYR A 503 -3.38 22.55 -1.47
CA TYR A 503 -2.10 23.07 -1.95
C TYR A 503 -2.11 23.19 -3.49
N SER A 504 -1.19 24.00 -4.02
CA SER A 504 -0.96 24.04 -5.47
C SER A 504 -0.55 22.65 -5.96
N GLY A 505 -1.29 22.14 -6.96
CA GLY A 505 -1.11 20.80 -7.51
C GLY A 505 -1.50 19.65 -6.59
N ALA A 506 -2.23 19.91 -5.49
CA ALA A 506 -2.75 18.88 -4.60
C ALA A 506 -4.18 19.26 -4.16
N PRO A 507 -5.19 18.93 -4.98
CA PRO A 507 -6.59 19.22 -4.65
C PRO A 507 -7.08 18.34 -3.49
N ALA A 508 -8.03 18.88 -2.72
CA ALA A 508 -8.79 18.09 -1.76
C ALA A 508 -9.81 17.22 -2.49
N VAL A 509 -9.92 15.94 -2.10
CA VAL A 509 -10.86 14.99 -2.68
C VAL A 509 -11.88 14.59 -1.65
N LEU A 510 -13.15 14.95 -1.90
CA LEU A 510 -14.32 14.55 -1.14
C LEU A 510 -15.04 13.43 -1.89
N ALA A 511 -15.19 12.27 -1.26
CA ALA A 511 -16.02 11.19 -1.76
C ALA A 511 -17.23 11.00 -0.84
N GLY A 512 -18.37 10.56 -1.35
CA GLY A 512 -19.51 10.22 -0.50
C GLY A 512 -20.62 9.48 -1.23
N ARG A 513 -21.59 8.97 -0.47
CA ARG A 513 -22.80 8.33 -0.99
C ARG A 513 -23.95 9.30 -0.93
N TYR A 514 -24.66 9.49 -2.04
CA TYR A 514 -25.87 10.33 -2.06
C TYR A 514 -27.13 9.47 -1.98
N VAL A 515 -28.19 10.03 -1.40
CA VAL A 515 -29.50 9.40 -1.26
C VAL A 515 -30.54 10.18 -2.06
N GLY A 516 -31.20 9.54 -3.02
CA GLY A 516 -32.17 10.17 -3.93
C GLY A 516 -31.57 10.57 -5.28
N THR A 517 -32.44 10.87 -6.26
CA THR A 517 -32.04 11.19 -7.65
C THR A 517 -31.96 12.68 -7.94
N SER A 518 -32.67 13.51 -7.17
CA SER A 518 -32.72 14.96 -7.39
C SER A 518 -31.34 15.61 -7.25
N PRO A 519 -30.97 16.61 -8.07
CA PRO A 519 -29.72 17.33 -7.88
C PRO A 519 -29.63 18.01 -6.51
N PHE A 520 -28.42 18.09 -5.97
CA PHE A 520 -28.12 18.79 -4.72
C PHE A 520 -26.87 19.65 -4.88
N LEU A 521 -26.60 20.51 -3.91
CA LEU A 521 -25.52 21.47 -3.94
C LEU A 521 -24.51 21.15 -2.83
N LEU A 522 -23.24 21.04 -3.20
CA LEU A 522 -22.13 21.10 -2.25
C LEU A 522 -21.75 22.57 -2.11
N LYS A 523 -22.07 23.19 -0.97
CA LYS A 523 -21.59 24.53 -0.62
C LYS A 523 -20.40 24.39 0.29
N GLY A 524 -19.44 25.29 0.19
CA GLY A 524 -18.33 25.31 1.12
C GLY A 524 -17.70 26.68 1.28
N THR A 525 -16.93 26.79 2.36
CA THR A 525 -16.17 27.97 2.70
C THR A 525 -14.72 27.59 2.98
N CYS A 526 -13.81 28.50 2.69
CA CYS A 526 -12.39 28.33 2.96
C CYS A 526 -11.73 29.69 3.15
N LEU A 527 -10.53 29.70 3.72
CA LEU A 527 -9.73 30.92 3.84
C LEU A 527 -8.61 30.87 2.80
N ASP A 528 -8.45 31.94 2.04
CA ASP A 528 -7.28 32.13 1.17
C ASP A 528 -6.01 32.43 2.00
N ARG A 529 -4.87 32.58 1.31
CA ARG A 529 -3.58 32.95 1.92
C ARG A 529 -3.58 34.30 2.62
N SER A 530 -4.51 35.19 2.27
CA SER A 530 -4.70 36.51 2.89
C SER A 530 -5.74 36.49 4.01
N ASN A 531 -6.17 35.30 4.46
CA ASN A 531 -7.22 35.11 5.46
C ASN A 531 -8.59 35.66 5.06
N ARG A 532 -8.84 35.86 3.76
CA ARG A 532 -10.15 36.25 3.26
C ARG A 532 -10.99 34.99 3.07
N GLU A 533 -12.23 35.07 3.50
CA GLU A 533 -13.19 33.99 3.28
C GLU A 533 -13.57 33.92 1.79
N GLN A 534 -13.50 32.71 1.26
CA GLN A 534 -13.91 32.35 -0.09
C GLN A 534 -14.99 31.30 0.00
N SER A 535 -16.07 31.51 -0.75
CA SER A 535 -17.18 30.57 -0.85
C SER A 535 -17.16 29.88 -2.20
N PHE A 536 -17.54 28.61 -2.21
CA PHE A 536 -17.73 27.84 -3.42
C PHE A 536 -19.04 27.07 -3.36
N SER A 537 -19.57 26.76 -4.54
CA SER A 537 -20.74 25.91 -4.65
C SER A 537 -20.70 25.14 -5.96
N VAL A 538 -20.95 23.83 -5.89
CA VAL A 538 -21.06 22.98 -7.08
C VAL A 538 -22.30 22.12 -7.00
N VAL A 539 -22.99 21.98 -8.14
CA VAL A 539 -24.16 21.11 -8.25
C VAL A 539 -23.68 19.69 -8.50
N VAL A 540 -24.14 18.76 -7.67
CA VAL A 540 -24.04 17.32 -7.91
C VAL A 540 -25.37 16.88 -8.52
N ALA A 541 -25.35 16.48 -9.78
CA ALA A 541 -26.54 16.10 -10.55
C ALA A 541 -26.50 14.61 -10.92
N PRO A 542 -27.07 13.71 -10.10
CA PRO A 542 -27.08 12.27 -10.35
C PRO A 542 -27.57 11.87 -11.76
N GLU A 543 -28.55 12.59 -12.30
CA GLU A 543 -29.21 12.28 -13.57
C GLU A 543 -28.38 12.66 -14.81
N ARG A 544 -27.52 13.69 -14.71
CA ARG A 544 -26.75 14.25 -15.83
C ARG A 544 -25.35 13.68 -16.00
N ILE A 545 -24.83 12.98 -14.99
CA ILE A 545 -23.44 12.49 -14.95
C ILE A 545 -23.35 11.03 -15.46
N SER A 546 -24.47 10.49 -15.96
CA SER A 546 -24.66 9.12 -16.44
C SER A 546 -23.96 8.74 -17.76
N SER A 547 -23.11 9.60 -18.33
CA SER A 547 -22.41 9.28 -19.60
C SER A 547 -21.15 8.43 -19.43
N VAL A 548 -20.67 8.23 -18.20
CA VAL A 548 -19.53 7.35 -17.95
C VAL A 548 -20.07 6.01 -17.47
N LYS A 549 -20.14 5.03 -18.38
CA LYS A 549 -20.38 3.60 -18.07
C LYS A 549 -19.39 3.00 -17.05
N ASP A 550 -18.37 3.74 -16.64
CA ASP A 550 -17.35 3.29 -15.69
C ASP A 550 -17.72 3.58 -14.23
N ASP A 551 -17.92 2.48 -13.52
CA ASP A 551 -18.02 2.27 -12.07
C ASP A 551 -16.80 2.74 -11.25
N PHE A 552 -15.98 3.66 -11.78
CA PHE A 552 -14.78 4.14 -11.09
C PHE A 552 -15.12 5.01 -9.88
N THR A 553 -16.22 5.79 -9.93
CA THR A 553 -16.58 6.70 -8.82
C THR A 553 -16.92 5.91 -7.56
N ALA A 554 -17.65 4.80 -7.70
CA ALA A 554 -18.05 3.94 -6.60
C ALA A 554 -16.83 3.22 -6.00
N ARG A 555 -15.97 2.64 -6.85
CA ARG A 555 -14.68 2.04 -6.43
C ARG A 555 -13.75 3.04 -5.75
N MET A 556 -13.64 4.28 -6.24
CA MET A 556 -12.83 5.32 -5.61
C MET A 556 -13.37 5.73 -4.24
N TRP A 557 -14.69 5.84 -4.09
CA TRP A 557 -15.31 6.03 -2.77
C TRP A 557 -14.97 4.86 -1.83
N ALA A 558 -15.16 3.62 -2.29
CA ALA A 558 -14.91 2.42 -1.50
C ALA A 558 -13.45 2.30 -1.07
N ALA A 559 -12.50 2.54 -1.97
CA ALA A 559 -11.06 2.53 -1.65
C ALA A 559 -10.69 3.61 -0.62
N ARG A 560 -11.29 4.81 -0.71
CA ARG A 560 -11.08 5.85 0.31
C ARG A 560 -11.72 5.49 1.66
N LYS A 561 -12.87 4.83 1.65
CA LYS A 561 -13.53 4.33 2.86
C LYS A 561 -12.66 3.26 3.52
N ILE A 562 -12.20 2.27 2.77
CA ILE A 562 -11.24 1.25 3.24
C ILE A 562 -10.00 1.92 3.83
N GLY A 563 -9.36 2.85 3.12
CA GLY A 563 -8.18 3.55 3.63
C GLY A 563 -8.44 4.31 4.94
N SER A 564 -9.63 4.88 5.13
CA SER A 564 -10.02 5.53 6.40
C SER A 564 -10.19 4.53 7.55
N LEU A 565 -10.72 3.33 7.26
CA LEU A 565 -10.89 2.25 8.24
C LEU A 565 -9.53 1.61 8.60
N GLU A 566 -8.66 1.41 7.61
CA GLU A 566 -7.29 0.94 7.82
C GLU A 566 -6.48 1.93 8.66
N THR A 567 -6.65 3.23 8.41
CA THR A 567 -6.04 4.27 9.23
C THR A 567 -6.53 4.22 10.67
N ALA A 568 -7.84 4.02 10.89
CA ALA A 568 -8.41 3.85 12.22
C ALA A 568 -7.87 2.61 12.94
N LEU A 569 -7.69 1.49 12.22
CA LEU A 569 -7.02 0.29 12.75
C LEU A 569 -5.57 0.59 13.18
N MET A 570 -4.80 1.26 12.33
CA MET A 570 -3.42 1.64 12.65
C MET A 570 -3.35 2.55 13.90
N ASP A 571 -4.27 3.50 14.05
CA ASP A 571 -4.33 4.37 15.24
C ASP A 571 -4.61 3.60 16.54
N MET A 572 -5.36 2.51 16.44
CA MET A 572 -5.59 1.56 17.53
C MET A 572 -4.40 0.65 17.81
N GLY A 573 -3.35 0.67 16.98
CA GLY A 573 -2.17 -0.20 17.07
C GLY A 573 -2.38 -1.60 16.49
N ALA A 574 -3.41 -1.76 15.65
CA ALA A 574 -3.72 -2.98 14.93
C ALA A 574 -2.99 -3.01 13.58
N ASP A 575 -2.48 -4.19 13.19
CA ASP A 575 -1.97 -4.42 11.84
C ASP A 575 -3.11 -4.99 10.97
N PRO A 576 -3.62 -4.22 9.99
CA PRO A 576 -4.78 -4.63 9.20
C PRO A 576 -4.50 -5.84 8.29
N ALA A 577 -3.23 -6.21 8.07
CA ALA A 577 -2.85 -7.42 7.34
C ALA A 577 -2.98 -8.71 8.16
N HIS A 578 -2.96 -8.65 9.49
CA HIS A 578 -2.98 -9.81 10.39
C HIS A 578 -4.36 -10.02 11.02
N THR A 579 -5.37 -10.24 10.19
CA THR A 579 -6.78 -10.42 10.58
C THR A 579 -7.00 -11.50 11.66
N GLY A 580 -6.15 -12.53 11.70
CA GLY A 580 -6.24 -13.64 12.67
C GLY A 580 -5.93 -13.27 14.13
N VAL A 581 -5.17 -12.20 14.39
CA VAL A 581 -4.80 -11.74 15.74
C VAL A 581 -5.68 -10.57 16.20
N LEU A 582 -6.27 -9.83 15.25
CA LEU A 582 -7.19 -8.71 15.48
C LEU A 582 -8.55 -9.13 16.06
N GLY A 583 -8.85 -10.43 16.09
CA GLY A 583 -10.12 -10.99 16.56
C GLY A 583 -10.39 -10.88 18.07
N ASN A 584 -9.45 -10.35 18.87
CA ASN A 584 -9.59 -10.26 20.33
C ASN A 584 -10.22 -8.94 20.82
N ASP A 585 -10.17 -7.83 20.06
CA ASP A 585 -10.91 -6.59 20.37
C ASP A 585 -12.14 -6.48 19.43
N PRO A 586 -13.38 -6.40 19.96
CA PRO A 586 -14.58 -6.26 19.14
C PRO A 586 -14.54 -5.10 18.15
N ARG A 587 -13.87 -3.99 18.49
CA ARG A 587 -13.81 -2.79 17.64
C ARG A 587 -12.92 -3.00 16.42
N THR A 588 -11.77 -3.65 16.58
CA THR A 588 -10.89 -3.96 15.44
C THR A 588 -11.51 -4.98 14.52
N ARG A 589 -12.28 -5.93 15.07
CA ARG A 589 -13.02 -6.92 14.29
C ARG A 589 -14.09 -6.29 13.39
N GLU A 590 -14.89 -5.37 13.92
CA GLU A 590 -15.92 -4.66 13.15
C GLU A 590 -15.33 -3.89 11.96
N LEU A 591 -14.22 -3.17 12.17
CA LEU A 591 -13.52 -2.45 11.11
C LEU A 591 -12.96 -3.39 10.02
N VAL A 592 -12.38 -4.53 10.41
CA VAL A 592 -11.89 -5.53 9.46
C VAL A 592 -13.03 -6.17 8.67
N GLU A 593 -14.15 -6.48 9.33
CA GLU A 593 -15.35 -7.01 8.67
C GLU A 593 -15.93 -6.00 7.66
N GLU A 594 -15.96 -4.71 7.99
CA GLU A 594 -16.38 -3.64 7.08
C GLU A 594 -15.41 -3.48 5.88
N ILE A 595 -14.09 -3.50 6.12
CA ILE A 595 -13.08 -3.47 5.04
C ILE A 595 -13.27 -4.66 4.10
N MET A 596 -13.45 -5.87 4.64
CA MET A 596 -13.66 -7.08 3.85
C MET A 596 -14.95 -7.03 3.05
N GLN A 597 -16.01 -6.47 3.63
CA GLN A 597 -17.28 -6.30 2.94
C GLN A 597 -17.15 -5.34 1.75
N LEU A 598 -16.57 -4.16 1.97
CA LEU A 598 -16.31 -3.20 0.90
C LEU A 598 -15.37 -3.76 -0.18
N SER A 599 -14.32 -4.48 0.21
CA SER A 599 -13.43 -5.14 -0.74
C SER A 599 -14.18 -6.12 -1.64
N ARG A 600 -15.10 -6.92 -1.10
CA ARG A 600 -15.91 -7.87 -1.89
C ARG A 600 -16.93 -7.16 -2.77
N ASP A 601 -17.69 -6.22 -2.22
CA ASP A 601 -18.78 -5.53 -2.92
C ASP A 601 -18.28 -4.74 -4.13
N PHE A 602 -17.10 -4.12 -4.00
CA PHE A 602 -16.50 -3.31 -5.07
C PHE A 602 -15.41 -4.04 -5.86
N GLY A 603 -15.06 -5.27 -5.46
CA GLY A 603 -14.04 -6.08 -6.13
C GLY A 603 -12.64 -5.48 -6.05
N ILE A 604 -12.22 -4.95 -4.89
CA ILE A 604 -10.97 -4.20 -4.72
C ILE A 604 -10.03 -4.83 -3.68
N LEU A 605 -8.74 -4.86 -4.01
CA LEU A 605 -7.65 -5.27 -3.10
C LEU A 605 -7.56 -4.31 -1.91
N SER A 606 -7.25 -4.86 -0.73
CA SER A 606 -6.96 -4.09 0.48
C SER A 606 -5.89 -4.79 1.31
N SER A 607 -5.51 -4.22 2.46
CA SER A 607 -4.61 -4.93 3.38
C SER A 607 -5.26 -6.20 3.96
N ALA A 608 -6.59 -6.24 4.09
CA ALA A 608 -7.32 -7.38 4.62
C ALA A 608 -7.81 -8.36 3.54
N ALA A 609 -7.90 -7.95 2.26
CA ALA A 609 -8.43 -8.78 1.17
C ALA A 609 -7.41 -8.98 0.05
N SER A 610 -7.24 -10.23 -0.39
CA SER A 610 -6.33 -10.63 -1.47
C SER A 610 -7.07 -11.35 -2.60
N PHE A 611 -6.54 -11.23 -3.81
CA PHE A 611 -7.03 -11.97 -4.97
C PHE A 611 -6.37 -13.35 -5.03
N PHE A 612 -7.18 -14.39 -5.12
CA PHE A 612 -6.74 -15.78 -5.20
C PHE A 612 -7.42 -16.49 -6.38
N ALA A 613 -6.63 -17.19 -7.20
CA ALA A 613 -7.10 -18.01 -8.30
C ALA A 613 -6.50 -19.42 -8.21
N ASP A 614 -7.25 -20.40 -8.68
CA ASP A 614 -6.79 -21.75 -8.99
C ASP A 614 -7.50 -22.26 -10.26
N ASP A 615 -7.12 -23.46 -10.71
CA ASP A 615 -7.65 -24.12 -11.90
C ASP A 615 -9.14 -24.51 -11.82
N GLY A 616 -9.83 -24.20 -10.72
CA GLY A 616 -11.21 -24.62 -10.45
C GLY A 616 -11.34 -26.06 -9.95
N SER A 617 -10.22 -26.75 -9.62
CA SER A 617 -10.24 -28.05 -8.93
C SER A 617 -10.56 -27.94 -7.44
N SER A 618 -10.55 -26.73 -6.89
CA SER A 618 -11.09 -26.44 -5.56
C SER A 618 -12.59 -26.20 -5.65
N ALA A 619 -13.35 -26.80 -4.72
CA ALA A 619 -14.81 -26.64 -4.70
C ALA A 619 -15.19 -25.15 -4.54
N PRO A 620 -16.25 -24.66 -5.21
CA PRO A 620 -16.67 -23.28 -5.11
C PRO A 620 -17.03 -22.93 -3.66
N TRP A 621 -16.42 -21.86 -3.15
CA TRP A 621 -16.72 -21.28 -1.86
C TRP A 621 -18.21 -20.86 -1.83
N ARG A 622 -19.02 -21.56 -1.03
CA ARG A 622 -20.36 -21.10 -0.64
C ARG A 622 -20.21 -20.34 0.67
N GLY A 623 -20.45 -19.03 0.61
CA GLY A 623 -20.44 -18.17 1.79
C GLY A 623 -21.47 -18.62 2.81
N GLU A 624 -21.04 -18.75 4.08
CA GLU A 624 -21.94 -18.71 5.22
C GLU A 624 -21.41 -17.72 6.26
N SER A 625 -22.34 -16.87 6.70
CA SER A 625 -22.22 -15.73 7.59
C SER A 625 -21.73 -16.10 8.99
N VAL A 626 -20.66 -15.46 9.43
CA VAL A 626 -20.29 -15.41 10.86
C VAL A 626 -20.92 -14.16 11.44
N SER A 627 -21.91 -14.31 12.32
CA SER A 627 -22.34 -13.23 13.21
C SER A 627 -21.63 -13.32 14.57
N PRO A 628 -21.23 -12.19 15.19
CA PRO A 628 -20.27 -12.15 16.29
C PRO A 628 -20.94 -11.93 17.65
N SER A 629 -20.66 -12.78 18.65
CA SER A 629 -20.71 -12.42 20.07
C SER A 629 -20.02 -13.50 20.91
N SER A 630 -19.02 -13.27 21.77
CA SER A 630 -18.70 -12.23 22.76
C SER A 630 -19.44 -12.38 24.10
N SER A 631 -18.94 -13.28 24.96
CA SER A 631 -19.11 -13.26 26.43
C SER A 631 -18.16 -14.33 27.01
N ARG A 632 -17.35 -14.17 28.07
CA ARG A 632 -17.25 -13.16 29.13
C ARG A 632 -15.80 -13.05 29.58
N PHE A 633 -15.23 -11.88 29.35
CA PHE A 633 -14.44 -11.19 30.34
C PHE A 633 -15.27 -11.01 31.63
N ARG A 634 -14.58 -11.07 32.79
CA ARG A 634 -14.96 -10.64 34.15
C ARG A 634 -15.56 -11.70 35.07
N ASP A 635 -14.66 -12.24 35.91
CA ASP A 635 -14.78 -12.61 37.34
C ASP A 635 -13.72 -13.71 37.57
N TYR A 636 -12.51 -13.44 38.03
CA TYR A 636 -12.16 -12.81 39.30
C TYR A 636 -10.90 -11.94 39.17
N GLY A 637 -11.05 -10.65 39.46
CA GLY A 637 -9.95 -9.85 39.97
C GLY A 637 -9.67 -10.18 41.43
N ARG A 638 -8.46 -9.77 41.86
CA ARG A 638 -7.91 -9.73 43.23
C ARG A 638 -7.59 -11.11 43.79
N VAL A 639 -6.33 -11.46 44.01
CA VAL A 639 -5.36 -10.90 44.97
C VAL A 639 -4.00 -11.48 44.52
N MET A 640 -2.94 -10.78 44.11
CA MET A 640 -2.08 -9.71 44.64
C MET A 640 -1.30 -9.22 43.41
N GLN A 641 -1.21 -7.95 43.00
CA GLN A 641 -0.64 -6.81 43.69
C GLN A 641 0.55 -7.18 44.57
N GLU A 642 1.75 -7.19 44.00
CA GLU A 642 2.89 -6.38 44.50
C GLU A 642 4.18 -6.74 43.74
N SER A 643 4.77 -5.70 43.16
CA SER A 643 6.23 -5.48 43.08
C SER A 643 7.06 -6.47 42.26
N ARG A 644 7.97 -6.08 41.36
CA ARG A 644 8.40 -4.85 40.72
C ARG A 644 9.54 -5.32 39.81
N GLU A 645 9.58 -4.82 38.57
CA GLU A 645 10.77 -4.50 37.78
C GLU A 645 11.92 -5.54 37.62
N GLY A 646 12.28 -5.85 36.36
CA GLY A 646 13.71 -5.96 36.02
C GLY A 646 14.25 -7.16 35.21
N LEU A 647 13.49 -8.23 34.95
CA LEU A 647 14.08 -9.48 34.39
C LEU A 647 13.54 -9.93 33.02
N GLY A 648 12.49 -9.30 32.48
CA GLY A 648 11.89 -9.66 31.18
C GLY A 648 12.77 -9.34 29.95
N SER A 649 13.75 -8.46 30.09
CA SER A 649 14.66 -8.07 29.01
C SER A 649 15.76 -9.12 28.73
N ILE A 650 16.07 -10.02 29.68
CA ILE A 650 17.17 -10.98 29.51
C ILE A 650 16.68 -12.28 28.84
N ALA A 651 15.44 -12.70 29.03
CA ALA A 651 14.89 -13.92 28.42
C ALA A 651 14.62 -13.77 26.91
N LEU A 652 14.11 -12.61 26.48
CA LEU A 652 13.89 -12.30 25.06
C LEU A 652 15.21 -12.16 24.29
N GLN A 653 16.24 -11.60 24.94
CA GLN A 653 17.55 -11.43 24.32
C GLN A 653 18.30 -12.76 24.19
N ARG A 654 18.17 -13.69 25.15
CA ARG A 654 18.80 -15.02 25.07
C ARG A 654 18.11 -15.96 24.10
N ASN A 655 16.78 -15.89 23.98
CA ASN A 655 16.03 -16.62 22.96
C ASN A 655 16.39 -16.15 21.54
N ALA A 656 16.67 -14.86 21.35
CA ALA A 656 17.17 -14.35 20.07
C ALA A 656 18.63 -14.77 19.77
N VAL A 657 19.43 -15.06 20.81
CA VAL A 657 20.82 -15.53 20.70
C VAL A 657 20.90 -17.03 20.43
N GLU A 658 20.05 -17.87 21.06
CA GLU A 658 19.99 -19.31 20.76
C GLU A 658 19.36 -19.60 19.39
N LYS A 659 18.35 -18.82 18.96
CA LYS A 659 17.83 -18.87 17.57
C LYS A 659 18.87 -18.49 16.51
N LYS A 660 19.96 -17.86 16.94
CA LYS A 660 21.11 -17.47 16.10
C LYS A 660 22.14 -18.59 15.95
N ARG A 661 22.03 -19.70 16.68
CA ARG A 661 23.00 -20.82 16.68
C ARG A 661 22.50 -22.15 16.09
N GLU A 662 21.22 -22.30 15.75
CA GLU A 662 20.72 -23.57 15.21
C GLU A 662 20.66 -23.59 13.67
N LEU A 663 21.38 -24.55 13.07
CA LEU A 663 21.50 -24.78 11.62
C LEU A 663 20.65 -25.97 11.12
N SER A 664 19.57 -26.37 11.80
CA SER A 664 18.63 -27.38 11.27
C SER A 664 17.20 -27.24 11.80
N VAL A 665 16.22 -27.68 10.98
CA VAL A 665 14.77 -27.66 11.26
C VAL A 665 14.43 -28.46 12.53
N ASN A 666 13.61 -27.87 13.42
CA ASN A 666 13.01 -28.56 14.55
C ASN A 666 12.04 -29.65 14.04
N LYS A 667 12.56 -30.88 13.89
CA LYS A 667 11.88 -32.03 13.27
C LYS A 667 10.87 -32.75 14.18
N PHE A 668 10.70 -32.36 15.46
CA PHE A 668 10.03 -33.21 16.46
C PHE A 668 8.88 -32.56 17.25
N ASN A 669 8.39 -31.36 16.86
CA ASN A 669 7.24 -30.70 17.50
C ASN A 669 7.26 -30.75 19.05
N ARG A 670 8.38 -30.36 19.67
CA ARG A 670 8.48 -30.17 21.13
C ARG A 670 8.85 -28.75 21.50
N GLN A 671 8.29 -28.26 22.62
CA GLN A 671 8.65 -27.00 23.27
C GLN A 671 8.94 -27.19 24.76
N MET A 672 9.84 -26.36 25.30
CA MET A 672 10.13 -26.31 26.73
C MET A 672 9.07 -25.47 27.45
N ASP A 673 8.49 -26.00 28.52
CA ASP A 673 7.60 -25.25 29.39
C ASP A 673 8.37 -24.25 30.26
N LYS A 674 7.62 -23.49 31.05
CA LYS A 674 8.13 -22.46 31.97
C LYS A 674 9.10 -22.96 33.05
N HIS A 675 9.43 -24.26 33.10
CA HIS A 675 10.42 -24.85 34.00
C HIS A 675 11.58 -25.51 33.24
N GLY A 676 11.62 -25.33 31.91
CA GLY A 676 12.69 -25.87 31.07
C GLY A 676 12.52 -27.36 30.75
N ARG A 677 11.28 -27.88 30.61
CA ARG A 677 11.03 -29.29 30.21
C ARG A 677 10.25 -29.41 28.89
N SER A 678 10.64 -30.37 28.04
CA SER A 678 10.19 -30.51 26.65
C SER A 678 8.87 -31.31 26.49
N VAL A 679 7.86 -30.82 25.76
CA VAL A 679 6.51 -31.46 25.56
C VAL A 679 6.00 -31.37 24.09
N SER A 680 5.24 -32.39 23.58
CA SER A 680 4.67 -32.55 22.21
C SER A 680 3.16 -32.94 22.16
N PHE A 681 2.43 -32.73 21.04
CA PHE A 681 0.97 -33.03 20.87
C PHE A 681 0.62 -33.96 19.66
N GLU A 682 -0.43 -34.80 19.77
CA GLU A 682 -0.92 -35.84 18.81
C GLU A 682 -2.27 -35.48 18.10
N GLY A 683 -2.63 -36.19 17.01
CA GLY A 683 -3.38 -35.68 15.82
C GLY A 683 -4.92 -35.52 15.82
N THR A 684 -5.44 -34.93 14.72
CA THR A 684 -6.84 -34.53 14.49
C THR A 684 -7.42 -35.04 13.17
N ALA A 685 -8.73 -35.32 13.11
CA ALA A 685 -9.45 -35.73 11.89
C ALA A 685 -10.83 -35.06 11.81
N GLN A 686 -11.40 -34.92 10.60
CA GLN A 686 -12.75 -34.38 10.40
C GLN A 686 -13.57 -35.36 9.56
N ILE A 687 -14.71 -35.81 10.08
CA ILE A 687 -15.58 -36.80 9.44
C ILE A 687 -17.01 -36.27 9.45
N ALA A 688 -17.57 -36.09 8.26
CA ALA A 688 -18.79 -35.29 8.04
C ALA A 688 -18.65 -33.87 8.62
N GLN A 689 -19.65 -33.39 9.34
CA GLN A 689 -19.67 -32.05 9.93
C GLN A 689 -18.96 -31.95 11.29
N ASN A 690 -18.47 -33.08 11.83
CA ASN A 690 -17.93 -33.14 13.19
C ASN A 690 -16.41 -33.30 13.17
N GLY A 691 -15.73 -32.56 14.05
CA GLY A 691 -14.29 -32.69 14.28
C GLY A 691 -14.01 -33.76 15.33
N TYR A 692 -12.93 -34.51 15.15
CA TYR A 692 -12.46 -35.54 16.06
C TYR A 692 -10.99 -35.32 16.39
N PHE A 693 -10.61 -35.58 17.62
CA PHE A 693 -9.24 -35.46 18.09
C PHE A 693 -8.85 -36.76 18.79
N ASN A 694 -7.64 -37.23 18.53
CA ASN A 694 -7.15 -38.46 19.14
C ASN A 694 -6.49 -38.11 20.48
N GLN A 695 -6.99 -38.70 21.56
CA GLN A 695 -6.39 -38.59 22.88
C GLN A 695 -6.11 -40.01 23.39
N ASN A 696 -4.83 -40.37 23.50
CA ASN A 696 -4.36 -41.67 24.01
C ASN A 696 -4.95 -42.90 23.28
N GLY A 697 -5.11 -42.84 21.96
CA GLY A 697 -5.63 -43.97 21.16
C GLY A 697 -7.17 -44.05 21.09
N VAL A 698 -7.87 -43.04 21.65
CA VAL A 698 -9.32 -42.90 21.54
C VAL A 698 -9.66 -41.62 20.77
N TRP A 699 -10.36 -41.77 19.65
CA TRP A 699 -10.85 -40.67 18.82
C TRP A 699 -12.12 -40.09 19.42
N MET A 700 -12.09 -38.85 19.85
CA MET A 700 -13.22 -38.22 20.52
C MET A 700 -13.85 -37.17 19.63
N GLU A 701 -15.18 -37.20 19.53
CA GLU A 701 -15.96 -36.19 18.84
C GLU A 701 -15.98 -34.86 19.62
N ASN A 702 -15.76 -33.73 18.95
CA ASN A 702 -15.69 -32.40 19.55
C ASN A 702 -16.94 -31.99 20.35
N THR A 703 -18.09 -32.61 20.08
CA THR A 703 -19.35 -32.40 20.82
C THR A 703 -19.37 -33.10 22.18
N VAL A 704 -18.56 -34.16 22.38
CA VAL A 704 -18.40 -34.87 23.66
C VAL A 704 -17.61 -34.01 24.66
N LEU A 705 -16.60 -33.26 24.19
CA LEU A 705 -15.78 -32.36 25.03
C LEU A 705 -16.50 -31.14 25.61
N ARG A 706 -17.64 -30.75 25.04
CA ARG A 706 -18.35 -29.52 25.41
C ARG A 706 -19.35 -29.72 26.56
N THR A 707 -19.40 -30.91 27.15
CA THR A 707 -20.34 -31.24 28.24
C THR A 707 -19.57 -31.37 29.57
N PRO A 708 -19.99 -30.68 30.65
CA PRO A 708 -19.19 -30.58 31.88
C PRO A 708 -19.13 -31.85 32.75
N ASP A 709 -19.81 -32.94 32.38
CA ASP A 709 -19.83 -34.20 33.13
C ASP A 709 -19.41 -35.41 32.27
N LYS A 710 -18.29 -36.00 32.69
CA LYS A 710 -17.69 -37.33 32.41
C LYS A 710 -16.94 -37.57 31.09
N GLU A 711 -15.63 -37.81 31.25
CA GLU A 711 -14.72 -38.55 30.35
C GLU A 711 -15.04 -40.06 30.26
N SER A 712 -16.24 -40.51 30.68
CA SER A 712 -16.62 -41.93 30.72
C SER A 712 -17.87 -42.16 29.86
N PRO A 713 -17.87 -43.14 28.95
CA PRO A 713 -19.02 -43.39 28.08
C PRO A 713 -20.23 -43.89 28.88
N VAL A 714 -21.43 -43.47 28.46
CA VAL A 714 -22.69 -43.98 29.03
C VAL A 714 -22.90 -45.44 28.63
N ARG A 715 -22.45 -45.81 27.42
CA ARG A 715 -22.44 -47.19 26.93
C ARG A 715 -21.23 -47.45 26.02
N THR A 716 -20.69 -48.66 26.08
CA THR A 716 -19.58 -49.11 25.24
C THR A 716 -20.06 -50.22 24.31
N VAL A 717 -19.76 -50.08 23.02
CA VAL A 717 -20.24 -50.99 21.98
C VAL A 717 -19.05 -51.54 21.21
N GLN A 718 -18.96 -52.86 21.13
CA GLN A 718 -17.79 -53.55 20.59
C GLN A 718 -18.06 -54.10 19.19
N VAL A 719 -17.06 -53.96 18.30
CA VAL A 719 -17.12 -54.47 16.91
C VAL A 719 -17.54 -55.93 16.89
N GLY A 720 -18.45 -56.26 15.97
CA GLY A 720 -18.95 -57.63 15.74
C GLY A 720 -20.20 -58.01 16.56
N THR A 721 -20.66 -57.14 17.45
CA THR A 721 -21.95 -57.34 18.15
C THR A 721 -23.13 -56.84 17.30
N PRO A 722 -24.35 -57.39 17.48
CA PRO A 722 -25.55 -56.88 16.82
C PRO A 722 -25.80 -55.38 17.12
N GLU A 723 -25.39 -54.91 18.30
CA GLU A 723 -25.53 -53.51 18.71
C GLU A 723 -24.56 -52.59 17.97
N TYR A 724 -23.34 -53.05 17.67
CA TYR A 724 -22.39 -52.29 16.83
C TYR A 724 -22.92 -52.11 15.40
N ALA A 725 -23.55 -53.15 14.83
CA ALA A 725 -24.16 -53.05 13.51
C ALA A 725 -25.27 -51.99 13.48
N ALA A 726 -26.11 -51.94 14.52
CA ALA A 726 -27.15 -50.92 14.64
C ALA A 726 -26.57 -49.49 14.76
N VAL A 727 -25.47 -49.32 15.49
CA VAL A 727 -24.77 -48.02 15.58
C VAL A 727 -24.11 -47.66 14.25
N ALA A 728 -23.48 -48.62 13.56
CA ALA A 728 -22.86 -48.42 12.25
C ALA A 728 -23.88 -47.99 11.19
N ASP A 729 -25.05 -48.64 11.13
CA ASP A 729 -26.15 -48.26 10.22
C ASP A 729 -26.63 -46.83 10.50
N LYS A 730 -26.69 -46.45 11.78
CA LYS A 730 -27.04 -45.09 12.19
C LYS A 730 -25.96 -44.06 11.81
N LEU A 731 -24.70 -44.43 11.86
CA LEU A 731 -23.61 -43.59 11.34
C LEU A 731 -23.64 -43.47 9.81
N ILE A 732 -23.98 -44.53 9.08
CA ILE A 732 -24.14 -44.48 7.62
C ILE A 732 -25.27 -43.54 7.23
N SER A 733 -26.44 -43.67 7.86
CA SER A 733 -27.59 -42.77 7.59
C SER A 733 -27.35 -41.31 7.94
N THR A 734 -26.38 -41.01 8.83
CA THR A 734 -25.95 -39.64 9.16
C THR A 734 -24.69 -39.20 8.41
N ASN A 735 -24.26 -39.98 7.40
CA ASN A 735 -23.06 -39.78 6.59
C ASN A 735 -21.74 -39.71 7.41
N ARG A 736 -21.71 -40.36 8.58
CA ARG A 736 -20.60 -40.44 9.54
C ARG A 736 -19.88 -41.80 9.52
N GLN A 737 -20.12 -42.65 8.52
CA GLN A 737 -19.54 -43.99 8.38
C GLN A 737 -18.02 -44.02 8.32
N GLY A 738 -17.37 -42.91 7.95
CA GLY A 738 -15.90 -42.78 7.99
C GLY A 738 -15.31 -43.02 9.37
N LEU A 739 -16.10 -42.89 10.45
CA LEU A 739 -15.69 -43.21 11.82
C LEU A 739 -15.31 -44.67 12.01
N LEU A 740 -15.90 -45.58 11.23
CA LEU A 740 -15.60 -47.02 11.29
C LEU A 740 -14.22 -47.35 10.71
N ALA A 741 -13.61 -46.42 9.97
CA ALA A 741 -12.29 -46.56 9.37
C ALA A 741 -11.17 -45.93 10.22
N LEU A 742 -11.49 -45.30 11.35
CA LEU A 742 -10.50 -44.79 12.29
C LEU A 742 -9.88 -45.94 13.08
N ASP A 743 -8.55 -45.94 13.14
CA ASP A 743 -7.77 -46.90 13.92
C ASP A 743 -7.81 -46.50 15.41
N GLY A 744 -8.28 -47.42 16.27
CA GLY A 744 -8.55 -47.18 17.69
C GLY A 744 -10.02 -46.96 18.05
N SER A 745 -10.32 -46.85 19.35
CA SER A 745 -11.71 -46.68 19.82
C SER A 745 -12.22 -45.27 19.51
N VAL A 746 -13.51 -45.11 19.23
CA VAL A 746 -14.12 -43.82 18.85
C VAL A 746 -15.24 -43.47 19.82
N MET A 747 -15.12 -42.35 20.53
CA MET A 747 -16.15 -41.85 21.44
C MET A 747 -16.96 -40.74 20.77
N ILE A 748 -18.23 -41.04 20.55
CA ILE A 748 -19.16 -40.19 19.80
C ILE A 748 -20.42 -39.92 20.60
N ARG A 749 -21.15 -38.87 20.22
CA ARG A 749 -22.50 -38.63 20.73
C ARG A 749 -23.53 -39.13 19.72
N LEU A 750 -24.38 -40.03 20.18
CA LEU A 750 -25.45 -40.62 19.37
C LEU A 750 -26.75 -40.58 20.18
N ASP A 751 -27.79 -39.98 19.61
CA ASP A 751 -29.12 -39.80 20.24
C ASP A 751 -29.11 -39.08 21.60
N GLY A 752 -28.15 -38.18 21.80
CA GLY A 752 -28.02 -37.41 23.03
C GLY A 752 -27.13 -38.04 24.10
N GLU A 753 -26.72 -39.30 23.93
CA GLU A 753 -25.84 -40.05 24.86
C GLU A 753 -24.41 -40.20 24.31
N THR A 754 -23.43 -40.30 25.22
CA THR A 754 -22.01 -40.57 24.88
C THR A 754 -21.78 -42.06 24.75
N VAL A 755 -21.35 -42.49 23.56
CA VAL A 755 -21.12 -43.89 23.19
C VAL A 755 -19.67 -44.10 22.82
N LEU A 756 -19.00 -45.07 23.44
CA LEU A 756 -17.66 -45.50 23.03
C LEU A 756 -17.77 -46.72 22.11
N MET A 757 -17.31 -46.56 20.88
CA MET A 757 -17.18 -47.64 19.91
C MET A 757 -15.77 -48.21 19.98
N GLN A 758 -15.63 -49.48 20.34
CA GLN A 758 -14.34 -50.15 20.36
C GLN A 758 -14.09 -50.81 19.01
N ASN A 759 -13.33 -50.14 18.13
CA ASN A 759 -13.07 -50.59 16.76
C ASN A 759 -12.02 -51.71 16.66
N SER A 760 -11.52 -52.21 17.80
CA SER A 760 -10.53 -53.28 17.90
C SER A 760 -11.06 -54.45 18.74
N PHE A 761 -10.79 -55.69 18.31
CA PHE A 761 -10.95 -56.88 19.16
C PHE A 761 -9.84 -56.90 20.22
N PRO A 762 -10.10 -57.40 21.44
CA PRO A 762 -9.09 -57.48 22.49
C PRO A 762 -7.94 -58.41 22.12
#